data_AF-A0A433P7U3-F1
#
_entry.id   AF-A0A433P7U3-F1
#
_cell.length_a   1.000
_cell.length_b   1.000
_cell.length_c   1.000
_cell.angle_alpha   90.00
_cell.angle_beta   90.00
_cell.angle_gamma   90.00
#
_symmetry.space_group_name_H-M   'P 1'
#
loop_
_entity.id
_entity.type
_entity.pdbx_description
1 polymer ?
#
loop_
_entity_poly.entity_id
_entity_poly.type
_entity_poly.pdbx_seq_one_letter_code
_entity_poly.pdbx_strand_id
1 'polypeptide(L)'
;MVARSGSGKTATVFSLAKKHFVIYVLCAPPDAFAPVDRNFETLKKEVSNMPDTFKEDFLKDHPVPNEREERSNHLVLYDEKLKERIGNRVELEFLARQLFLLLLFRKDCNLEPETFLREQINGGQNVIGELVGELRIYHENTIHAMLKIVSSKLDQQLGGRGLIVALDEAHTTGKVLDELLISRSAIQGKKPNDIFDANHKILSQYRRGFLTPLCTVLDGMSVTLIVLGTTFTLLNADRVCSNSSKPPARHIRITNFPSTNEKDVDTILTKLLDMRGCEIPPDKKRRLTGRCRYTTYMVEAIAAATKSPDKTKQQILDAAIEIAIKKAKNDAKSAVEKLNSRNTHLLCRMLIAFKLKDGHINFPLEEDADFLNEALCVLTEEDSETYTYSMKEPVIADAVAEKLEELKINPEFFEYFNQLNSIFESYGVTSSAKGSVFERLIGASLKRFNNMLIKDLPFVKNLPVKNKANLPAWCNTTTFRVDKDINHEKLRDDIEFFKNPQIGVGIYPHHLTGPDWVTPLAPGYWATSADKLYTASVNSSTNSNNTSSSDLRSCFTKSDGEPNQARKVFEDHLKKGQIDIKGTLRIHVVFPGVGKSTPQNEVEGEDLLIYIDIKNMHTLFDETIESGAKDMRTIKKMIRYM
;
A
#
# COMPACT_ATOMS: atom_id res chain seq x y z
N MET A 1 -21.80 11.04 7.03
CA MET A 1 -22.05 9.83 6.23
C MET A 1 -20.77 9.00 6.25
N VAL A 2 -20.81 7.76 6.76
CA VAL A 2 -19.64 6.86 6.85
C VAL A 2 -19.76 5.84 5.73
N ALA A 3 -18.78 5.79 4.84
CA ALA A 3 -18.77 4.84 3.72
C ALA A 3 -17.85 3.65 4.02
N ARG A 4 -18.20 2.47 3.49
CA ARG A 4 -17.59 1.16 3.84
C ARG A 4 -16.19 0.90 3.25
N SER A 5 -15.61 1.86 2.53
CA SER A 5 -14.25 1.70 2.01
C SER A 5 -13.23 1.81 3.14
N GLY A 6 -12.61 0.68 3.52
CA GLY A 6 -11.51 0.69 4.48
C GLY A 6 -10.35 1.57 4.02
N SER A 7 -10.11 1.67 2.73
CA SER A 7 -9.07 2.55 2.18
C SER A 7 -9.47 4.02 2.09
N GLY A 8 -10.68 4.43 2.52
CA GLY A 8 -11.12 5.84 2.46
C GLY A 8 -11.50 6.35 1.06
N LYS A 9 -11.52 5.48 0.05
CA LYS A 9 -11.83 5.84 -1.36
C LYS A 9 -13.24 6.39 -1.50
N THR A 10 -14.24 5.64 -1.05
CA THR A 10 -15.65 6.08 -1.07
C THR A 10 -15.87 7.32 -0.20
N ALA A 11 -15.19 7.42 0.95
CA ALA A 11 -15.28 8.61 1.81
C ALA A 11 -14.77 9.89 1.11
N THR A 12 -13.77 9.74 0.23
CA THR A 12 -13.25 10.83 -0.60
C THR A 12 -14.33 11.32 -1.59
N VAL A 13 -15.06 10.40 -2.23
CA VAL A 13 -16.18 10.76 -3.12
C VAL A 13 -17.28 11.50 -2.37
N PHE A 14 -17.61 11.04 -1.16
CA PHE A 14 -18.65 11.66 -0.35
C PHE A 14 -18.21 13.04 0.16
N SER A 15 -16.92 13.25 0.35
CA SER A 15 -16.33 14.56 0.66
C SER A 15 -16.33 15.48 -0.56
N LEU A 16 -16.03 14.96 -1.76
CA LEU A 16 -16.14 15.68 -3.03
C LEU A 16 -17.58 16.14 -3.30
N ALA A 17 -18.55 15.29 -2.99
CA ALA A 17 -19.97 15.58 -3.14
C ALA A 17 -20.48 16.73 -2.24
N LYS A 18 -19.69 17.21 -1.28
CA LYS A 18 -20.00 18.44 -0.53
C LYS A 18 -19.70 19.71 -1.32
N LYS A 19 -18.92 19.62 -2.39
CA LYS A 19 -18.44 20.75 -3.18
C LYS A 19 -18.84 20.66 -4.66
N HIS A 20 -18.96 19.44 -5.18
CA HIS A 20 -19.20 19.17 -6.59
C HIS A 20 -20.38 18.22 -6.77
N PHE A 21 -21.12 18.38 -7.87
CA PHE A 21 -22.19 17.44 -8.21
C PHE A 21 -21.56 16.14 -8.72
N VAL A 22 -21.82 15.04 -8.01
CA VAL A 22 -21.24 13.73 -8.30
C VAL A 22 -22.34 12.75 -8.70
N ILE A 23 -22.29 12.28 -9.94
CA ILE A 23 -22.99 11.05 -10.34
C ILE A 23 -22.20 9.89 -9.73
N TYR A 24 -22.80 9.23 -8.74
CA TYR A 24 -22.17 8.15 -7.99
C TYR A 24 -22.73 6.82 -8.47
N VAL A 25 -21.83 5.96 -8.97
CA VAL A 25 -22.17 4.64 -9.51
C VAL A 25 -21.44 3.60 -8.68
N LEU A 26 -22.18 2.72 -8.01
CA LEU A 26 -21.58 1.56 -7.35
C LEU A 26 -21.56 0.37 -8.31
N CYS A 27 -20.38 -0.06 -8.73
CA CYS A 27 -20.22 -1.16 -9.69
C CYS A 27 -20.30 -2.56 -9.05
N ALA A 28 -20.09 -2.66 -7.73
CA ALA A 28 -20.09 -3.93 -7.01
C ALA A 28 -21.48 -4.57 -6.92
N PRO A 29 -21.56 -5.92 -6.88
CA PRO A 29 -22.81 -6.63 -6.67
C PRO A 29 -23.41 -6.32 -5.29
N PRO A 30 -24.72 -6.59 -5.11
CA PRO A 30 -25.42 -6.34 -3.85
C PRO A 30 -24.88 -7.26 -2.75
N ASP A 31 -23.98 -6.74 -1.92
CA ASP A 31 -23.82 -7.25 -0.56
C ASP A 31 -25.00 -6.80 0.30
N ALA A 32 -25.41 -7.63 1.26
CA ALA A 32 -26.62 -7.47 2.07
C ALA A 32 -26.78 -6.12 2.81
N PHE A 33 -25.78 -5.24 2.80
CA PHE A 33 -25.73 -4.00 3.58
C PHE A 33 -25.19 -2.78 2.82
N ALA A 34 -24.91 -2.87 1.51
CA ALA A 34 -24.45 -1.73 0.70
C ALA A 34 -25.61 -1.07 -0.08
N PRO A 35 -25.57 0.25 -0.37
CA PRO A 35 -26.51 0.89 -1.28
C PRO A 35 -26.39 0.24 -2.65
N VAL A 36 -27.44 -0.41 -3.16
CA VAL A 36 -27.39 -1.15 -4.43
C VAL A 36 -27.72 -0.21 -5.59
N ASP A 37 -26.80 -0.08 -6.54
CA ASP A 37 -27.10 0.54 -7.84
C ASP A 37 -27.69 -0.52 -8.79
N ARG A 38 -29.01 -0.74 -8.68
CA ARG A 38 -29.72 -1.76 -9.46
C ARG A 38 -29.70 -1.45 -10.96
N ASN A 39 -29.62 -0.18 -11.34
CA ASN A 39 -29.58 0.23 -12.74
C ASN A 39 -28.25 -0.16 -13.38
N PHE A 40 -27.14 0.11 -12.69
CA PHE A 40 -25.83 -0.29 -13.17
C PHE A 40 -25.64 -1.80 -13.20
N GLU A 41 -26.20 -2.54 -12.24
CA GLU A 41 -26.17 -4.01 -12.27
C GLU A 41 -26.99 -4.57 -13.45
N THR A 42 -28.11 -3.94 -13.79
CA THR A 42 -28.89 -4.27 -15.00
C THR A 42 -28.08 -3.98 -16.26
N LEU A 43 -27.42 -2.82 -16.34
CA LEU A 43 -26.51 -2.47 -17.43
C LEU A 43 -25.40 -3.54 -17.59
N LYS A 44 -24.74 -3.95 -16.50
CA LYS A 44 -23.70 -4.99 -16.53
C LYS A 44 -24.21 -6.32 -17.09
N LYS A 45 -25.40 -6.75 -16.68
CA LYS A 45 -26.02 -7.99 -17.19
C LYS A 45 -26.32 -7.88 -18.68
N GLU A 46 -26.89 -6.76 -19.12
CA GLU A 46 -27.18 -6.52 -20.53
C GLU A 46 -25.91 -6.55 -21.38
N VAL A 47 -24.86 -5.84 -20.96
CA VAL A 47 -23.56 -5.83 -21.61
C VAL A 47 -22.93 -7.23 -21.64
N SER A 48 -23.06 -8.01 -20.57
CA SER A 48 -22.56 -9.39 -20.53
C SER A 48 -23.21 -10.28 -21.58
N ASN A 49 -24.49 -10.04 -21.90
CA ASN A 49 -25.26 -10.82 -22.88
C ASN A 49 -25.17 -10.25 -24.32
N MET A 50 -24.56 -9.08 -24.51
CA MET A 50 -24.46 -8.44 -25.83
C MET A 50 -23.67 -9.27 -26.85
N PRO A 51 -22.53 -9.93 -26.52
CA PRO A 51 -21.82 -10.74 -27.51
C PRO A 51 -22.70 -11.84 -28.09
N ASP A 52 -23.46 -12.54 -27.25
CA ASP A 52 -24.30 -13.67 -27.69
C ASP A 52 -25.47 -13.17 -28.55
N THR A 53 -26.11 -12.08 -28.14
CA THR A 53 -27.26 -11.51 -28.87
C THR A 53 -26.87 -10.76 -30.13
N PHE A 54 -25.66 -10.21 -30.21
CA PHE A 54 -25.20 -9.45 -31.38
C PHE A 54 -24.52 -10.30 -32.44
N LYS A 55 -23.85 -11.39 -32.03
CA LYS A 55 -23.02 -12.19 -32.93
C LYS A 55 -23.79 -12.74 -34.13
N GLU A 56 -25.01 -13.24 -33.93
CA GLU A 56 -25.81 -13.77 -35.03
C GLU A 56 -26.17 -12.71 -36.06
N ASP A 57 -26.58 -11.52 -35.62
CA ASP A 57 -26.94 -10.42 -36.51
C ASP A 57 -25.71 -9.87 -37.24
N PHE A 58 -24.59 -9.72 -36.52
CA PHE A 58 -23.34 -9.30 -37.15
C PHE A 58 -22.87 -10.28 -38.24
N LEU A 59 -23.00 -11.59 -38.00
CA LEU A 59 -22.59 -12.61 -38.98
C LEU A 59 -23.50 -12.68 -40.20
N LYS A 60 -24.76 -12.22 -40.13
CA LYS A 60 -25.64 -12.08 -41.30
C LYS A 60 -25.14 -10.98 -42.25
N ASP A 61 -24.74 -9.85 -41.68
CA ASP A 61 -24.30 -8.68 -42.45
C ASP A 61 -22.81 -8.76 -42.84
N HIS A 62 -22.02 -9.53 -42.08
CA HIS A 62 -20.58 -9.71 -42.27
C HIS A 62 -20.19 -11.19 -42.16
N PRO A 63 -20.29 -11.98 -43.26
CA PRO A 63 -19.89 -13.39 -43.29
C PRO A 63 -18.41 -13.58 -42.93
N VAL A 64 -18.08 -14.69 -42.25
CA VAL A 64 -16.68 -14.98 -41.86
C VAL A 64 -15.82 -15.24 -43.09
N PRO A 65 -14.71 -14.51 -43.29
CA PRO A 65 -13.82 -14.73 -44.42
C PRO A 65 -13.08 -16.07 -44.36
N ASN A 66 -12.63 -16.57 -45.51
CA ASN A 66 -11.83 -17.80 -45.61
C ASN A 66 -10.35 -17.56 -45.34
N GLU A 67 -9.83 -16.38 -45.69
CA GLU A 67 -8.41 -16.04 -45.54
C GLU A 67 -8.07 -15.59 -44.11
N ARG A 68 -6.88 -15.95 -43.66
CA ARG A 68 -6.44 -15.71 -42.27
C ARG A 68 -6.35 -14.22 -41.93
N GLU A 69 -5.82 -13.40 -42.84
CA GLU A 69 -5.67 -11.96 -42.62
C GLU A 69 -7.02 -11.23 -42.64
N GLU A 70 -7.92 -11.63 -43.53
CA GLU A 70 -9.30 -11.15 -43.57
C GLU A 70 -10.09 -11.52 -42.31
N ARG A 71 -9.86 -12.71 -41.74
CA ARG A 71 -10.45 -13.11 -40.45
C ARG A 71 -10.00 -12.20 -39.30
N SER A 72 -8.72 -11.83 -39.25
CA SER A 72 -8.24 -10.92 -38.20
C SER A 72 -8.85 -9.52 -38.34
N ASN A 73 -9.03 -9.02 -39.57
CA ASN A 73 -9.76 -7.78 -39.83
C ASN A 73 -11.24 -7.88 -39.41
N HIS A 74 -11.89 -9.01 -39.71
CA HIS A 74 -13.28 -9.28 -39.33
C HIS A 74 -13.48 -9.28 -37.80
N LEU A 75 -12.54 -9.86 -37.05
CA LEU A 75 -12.56 -9.85 -35.58
C LEU A 75 -12.38 -8.44 -34.99
N VAL A 76 -11.53 -7.61 -35.61
CA VAL A 76 -11.36 -6.21 -35.21
C VAL A 76 -12.66 -5.43 -35.47
N LEU A 77 -13.28 -5.61 -36.64
CA LEU A 77 -14.55 -4.97 -36.97
C LEU A 77 -15.67 -5.38 -36.00
N TYR A 78 -15.75 -6.68 -35.66
CA TYR A 78 -16.71 -7.18 -34.67
C TYR A 78 -16.50 -6.51 -33.30
N ASP A 79 -15.26 -6.42 -32.83
CA ASP A 79 -14.91 -5.76 -31.58
C ASP A 79 -15.28 -4.26 -31.58
N GLU A 80 -15.02 -3.54 -32.68
CA GLU A 80 -15.42 -2.14 -32.82
C GLU A 80 -16.94 -1.96 -32.75
N LYS A 81 -17.69 -2.79 -33.48
CA LYS A 81 -19.17 -2.74 -33.49
C LYS A 81 -19.79 -3.14 -32.17
N LEU A 82 -19.22 -4.14 -31.49
CA LEU A 82 -19.64 -4.55 -30.16
C LEU A 82 -19.41 -3.40 -29.15
N LYS A 83 -18.25 -2.73 -29.20
CA LYS A 83 -17.96 -1.56 -28.35
C LYS A 83 -18.90 -0.39 -28.63
N GLU A 84 -19.24 -0.13 -29.89
CA GLU A 84 -20.22 0.89 -30.28
C GLU A 84 -21.58 0.60 -29.62
N ARG A 85 -22.08 -0.64 -29.73
CA ARG A 85 -23.35 -1.05 -29.12
C ARG A 85 -23.35 -0.97 -27.59
N ILE A 86 -22.25 -1.40 -26.96
CA ILE A 86 -22.02 -1.21 -25.52
C ILE A 86 -22.04 0.28 -25.18
N GLY A 87 -21.35 1.10 -25.98
CA GLY A 87 -21.26 2.54 -25.78
C GLY A 87 -22.62 3.23 -25.82
N ASN A 88 -23.47 2.91 -26.79
CA ASN A 88 -24.81 3.47 -26.92
C ASN A 88 -25.68 3.15 -25.69
N ARG A 89 -25.53 1.95 -25.13
CA ARG A 89 -26.25 1.56 -23.90
C ARG A 89 -25.69 2.26 -22.65
N VAL A 90 -24.38 2.53 -22.59
CA VAL A 90 -23.77 3.37 -21.54
C VAL A 90 -24.25 4.81 -21.66
N GLU A 91 -24.30 5.39 -22.87
CA GLU A 91 -24.80 6.75 -23.08
C GLU A 91 -26.23 6.92 -22.55
N LEU A 92 -27.11 5.95 -22.83
CA LEU A 92 -28.47 5.92 -22.31
C LEU A 92 -28.52 5.97 -20.77
N GLU A 93 -27.69 5.18 -20.09
CA GLU A 93 -27.62 5.14 -18.62
C GLU A 93 -27.22 6.49 -18.04
N PHE A 94 -26.18 7.10 -18.62
CA PHE A 94 -25.66 8.37 -18.12
C PHE A 94 -26.51 9.58 -18.52
N LEU A 95 -27.21 9.51 -19.66
CA LEU A 95 -28.27 10.46 -19.99
C LEU A 95 -29.36 10.47 -18.92
N ALA A 96 -29.86 9.31 -18.51
CA ALA A 96 -30.89 9.20 -17.48
C ALA A 96 -30.43 9.80 -16.14
N ARG A 97 -29.18 9.56 -15.74
CA ARG A 97 -28.59 10.14 -14.51
C ARG A 97 -28.44 11.66 -14.59
N GLN A 98 -28.04 12.19 -15.76
CA GLN A 98 -27.96 13.63 -15.98
C GLN A 98 -29.35 14.30 -16.02
N LEU A 99 -30.34 13.65 -16.63
CA LEU A 99 -31.73 14.10 -16.61
C LEU A 99 -32.29 14.12 -15.20
N PHE A 100 -31.99 13.11 -14.38
CA PHE A 100 -32.38 13.11 -12.97
C PHE A 100 -31.83 14.34 -12.22
N LEU A 101 -30.56 14.68 -12.43
CA LEU A 101 -29.98 15.91 -11.86
C LEU A 101 -30.69 17.17 -12.36
N LEU A 102 -30.97 17.28 -13.68
CA LEU A 102 -31.74 18.41 -14.22
C LEU A 102 -33.16 18.50 -13.64
N LEU A 103 -33.83 17.37 -13.40
CA LEU A 103 -35.15 17.34 -12.78
C LEU A 103 -35.09 17.84 -11.33
N LEU A 104 -34.04 17.51 -10.60
CA LEU A 104 -33.83 18.03 -9.25
C LEU A 104 -33.57 19.54 -9.26
N PHE A 105 -32.77 20.07 -10.19
CA PHE A 105 -32.61 21.52 -10.35
C PHE A 105 -33.92 22.24 -10.71
N ARG A 106 -34.81 21.60 -11.46
CA ARG A 106 -36.15 22.15 -11.74
C ARG A 106 -37.03 22.19 -10.50
N LYS A 107 -36.88 21.21 -9.60
CA LYS A 107 -37.64 21.14 -8.35
C LYS A 107 -37.08 22.12 -7.31
N ASP A 108 -35.76 22.27 -7.27
CA ASP A 108 -35.03 23.16 -6.39
C ASP A 108 -33.87 23.82 -7.16
N CYS A 109 -34.04 25.09 -7.51
CA CYS A 109 -33.02 25.86 -8.22
C CYS A 109 -31.76 26.13 -7.39
N ASN A 110 -31.82 25.93 -6.07
CA ASN A 110 -30.69 26.07 -5.15
C ASN A 110 -30.18 24.71 -4.66
N LEU A 111 -30.38 23.66 -5.44
CA LEU A 111 -29.95 22.30 -5.11
C LEU A 111 -28.46 22.28 -4.74
N GLU A 112 -28.17 21.91 -3.50
CA GLU A 112 -26.78 21.74 -3.06
C GLU A 112 -26.20 20.39 -3.53
N PRO A 113 -24.89 20.32 -3.84
CA PRO A 113 -24.23 19.08 -4.27
C PRO A 113 -24.43 17.88 -3.34
N GLU A 114 -24.38 18.11 -2.02
CA GLU A 114 -24.55 17.04 -1.03
C GLU A 114 -25.99 16.51 -1.04
N THR A 115 -26.96 17.39 -1.27
CA THR A 115 -28.37 17.02 -1.45
C THR A 115 -28.53 16.15 -2.69
N PHE A 116 -27.90 16.49 -3.82
CA PHE A 116 -27.95 15.65 -5.01
C PHE A 116 -27.44 14.23 -4.75
N LEU A 117 -26.26 14.09 -4.14
CA LEU A 117 -25.73 12.75 -3.80
C LEU A 117 -26.70 11.99 -2.89
N ARG A 118 -27.27 12.66 -1.89
CA ARG A 118 -28.24 12.06 -0.95
C ARG A 118 -29.50 11.57 -1.67
N GLU A 119 -30.08 12.37 -2.56
CA GLU A 119 -31.28 11.97 -3.32
C GLU A 119 -30.99 10.79 -4.26
N GLN A 120 -29.81 10.78 -4.90
CA GLN A 120 -29.38 9.68 -5.77
C GLN A 120 -29.27 8.34 -5.02
N ILE A 121 -28.78 8.34 -3.79
CA ILE A 121 -28.65 7.10 -2.98
C ILE A 121 -29.93 6.74 -2.21
N ASN A 122 -30.84 7.70 -1.98
CA ASN A 122 -32.09 7.52 -1.23
C ASN A 122 -33.31 7.45 -2.16
N GLY A 123 -33.36 6.42 -3.01
CA GLY A 123 -34.53 6.15 -3.86
C GLY A 123 -34.51 6.81 -5.24
N GLY A 124 -33.61 7.76 -5.49
CA GLY A 124 -33.39 8.34 -6.82
C GLY A 124 -33.04 7.29 -7.89
N GLN A 125 -32.46 6.15 -7.49
CA GLN A 125 -32.23 5.01 -8.38
C GLN A 125 -33.51 4.51 -9.07
N ASN A 126 -34.67 4.57 -8.41
CA ASN A 126 -35.92 4.13 -9.05
C ASN A 126 -36.31 5.08 -10.20
N VAL A 127 -36.21 6.38 -9.97
CA VAL A 127 -36.49 7.42 -10.99
C VAL A 127 -35.50 7.32 -12.15
N ILE A 128 -34.21 7.09 -11.86
CA ILE A 128 -33.21 6.85 -12.90
C ILE A 128 -33.57 5.61 -13.73
N GLY A 129 -34.02 4.53 -13.09
CA GLY A 129 -34.45 3.29 -13.77
C GLY A 129 -35.68 3.50 -14.65
N GLU A 130 -36.68 4.26 -14.19
CA GLU A 130 -37.84 4.66 -14.98
C GLU A 130 -37.42 5.49 -16.20
N LEU A 131 -36.54 6.48 -16.02
CA LEU A 131 -35.99 7.27 -17.12
C LEU A 131 -35.25 6.39 -18.14
N VAL A 132 -34.44 5.42 -17.69
CA VAL A 132 -33.80 4.46 -18.60
C VAL A 132 -34.85 3.68 -19.38
N GLY A 133 -35.92 3.21 -18.73
CA GLY A 133 -37.02 2.50 -19.39
C GLY A 133 -37.71 3.34 -20.47
N GLU A 134 -38.08 4.58 -20.15
CA GLU A 134 -38.72 5.52 -21.07
C GLU A 134 -37.81 5.93 -22.22
N LEU A 135 -36.51 6.10 -21.97
CA LEU A 135 -35.56 6.52 -22.99
C LEU A 135 -35.18 5.40 -23.98
N ARG A 136 -35.42 4.13 -23.64
CA ARG A 136 -35.09 2.98 -24.52
C ARG A 136 -35.81 2.97 -25.85
N ILE A 137 -36.95 3.64 -25.95
CA ILE A 137 -37.74 3.69 -27.19
C ILE A 137 -37.08 4.54 -28.28
N TYR A 138 -36.14 5.41 -27.89
CA TYR A 138 -35.48 6.33 -28.81
C TYR A 138 -34.26 5.69 -29.47
N HIS A 139 -34.03 6.08 -30.72
CA HIS A 139 -32.85 5.69 -31.48
C HIS A 139 -31.57 6.24 -30.83
N GLU A 140 -30.45 5.51 -30.92
CA GLU A 140 -29.14 5.89 -30.35
C GLU A 140 -28.68 7.31 -30.74
N ASN A 141 -28.78 7.70 -32.01
CA ASN A 141 -28.52 9.08 -32.45
C ASN A 141 -29.34 10.14 -31.69
N THR A 142 -30.58 9.82 -31.31
CA THR A 142 -31.43 10.71 -30.51
C THR A 142 -30.92 10.79 -29.08
N ILE A 143 -30.53 9.66 -28.48
CA ILE A 143 -29.90 9.61 -27.15
C ILE A 143 -28.63 10.46 -27.12
N HIS A 144 -27.75 10.29 -28.11
CA HIS A 144 -26.51 11.06 -28.23
C HIS A 144 -26.77 12.57 -28.36
N ALA A 145 -27.76 12.96 -29.17
CA ALA A 145 -28.17 14.37 -29.31
C ALA A 145 -28.76 14.93 -28.00
N MET A 146 -29.61 14.17 -27.33
CA MET A 146 -30.17 14.55 -26.02
C MET A 146 -29.07 14.73 -24.98
N LEU A 147 -28.07 13.85 -24.97
CA LEU A 147 -26.94 13.94 -24.04
C LEU A 147 -26.17 15.25 -24.22
N LYS A 148 -25.85 15.65 -25.46
CA LYS A 148 -25.22 16.95 -25.73
C LYS A 148 -26.05 18.13 -25.21
N ILE A 149 -27.37 18.11 -25.42
CA ILE A 149 -28.28 19.17 -24.98
C ILE A 149 -28.36 19.22 -23.45
N VAL A 150 -28.47 18.05 -22.81
CA VAL A 150 -28.55 17.91 -21.36
C VAL A 150 -27.26 18.36 -20.69
N SER A 151 -26.10 17.92 -21.19
CA SER A 151 -24.79 18.38 -20.71
C SER A 151 -24.67 19.89 -20.79
N SER A 152 -25.00 20.50 -21.93
CA SER A 152 -24.94 21.97 -22.09
C SER A 152 -25.84 22.72 -21.11
N LYS A 153 -27.03 22.17 -20.80
CA LYS A 153 -27.92 22.75 -19.78
C LYS A 153 -27.36 22.58 -18.37
N LEU A 154 -26.77 21.43 -18.07
CA LEU A 154 -26.13 21.20 -16.77
C LEU A 154 -24.95 22.15 -16.58
N ASP A 155 -24.10 22.35 -17.58
CA ASP A 155 -22.95 23.28 -17.48
C ASP A 155 -23.38 24.70 -17.04
N GLN A 156 -24.54 25.17 -17.53
CA GLN A 156 -25.12 26.45 -17.12
C GLN A 156 -25.59 26.44 -15.65
N GLN A 157 -26.21 25.35 -15.20
CA GLN A 157 -26.76 25.21 -13.85
C GLN A 157 -25.70 24.94 -12.79
N LEU A 158 -24.60 24.28 -13.15
CA LEU A 158 -23.53 23.90 -12.23
C LEU A 158 -22.63 25.09 -11.84
N GLY A 159 -22.83 26.28 -12.42
CA GLY A 159 -22.15 27.50 -12.01
C GLY A 159 -20.63 27.44 -12.15
N GLY A 160 -20.14 26.79 -13.22
CA GLY A 160 -18.71 26.58 -13.47
C GLY A 160 -18.09 25.41 -12.70
N ARG A 161 -18.86 24.69 -11.88
CA ARG A 161 -18.43 23.41 -11.29
C ARG A 161 -18.58 22.32 -12.36
N GLY A 162 -17.49 21.65 -12.74
CA GLY A 162 -17.59 20.50 -13.64
C GLY A 162 -18.41 19.35 -13.02
N LEU A 163 -19.14 18.61 -13.86
CA LEU A 163 -19.81 17.38 -13.44
C LEU A 163 -18.79 16.28 -13.19
N ILE A 164 -18.94 15.57 -12.06
CA ILE A 164 -18.07 14.45 -11.70
C ILE A 164 -18.84 13.14 -11.86
N VAL A 165 -18.21 12.14 -12.48
CA VAL A 165 -18.69 10.76 -12.47
C VAL A 165 -17.73 9.92 -11.64
N ALA A 166 -18.22 9.34 -10.54
CA ALA A 166 -17.46 8.45 -9.68
C ALA A 166 -17.94 7.00 -9.86
N LEU A 167 -17.07 6.16 -10.43
CA LEU A 167 -17.28 4.72 -10.55
C LEU A 167 -16.63 4.04 -9.34
N ASP A 168 -17.43 3.68 -8.34
CA ASP A 168 -16.95 2.98 -7.15
C ASP A 168 -16.97 1.45 -7.33
N GLU A 169 -15.99 0.77 -6.75
CA GLU A 169 -15.73 -0.66 -6.96
C GLU A 169 -15.67 -1.12 -8.44
N ALA A 170 -15.14 -0.25 -9.31
CA ALA A 170 -15.06 -0.42 -10.75
C ALA A 170 -14.22 -1.63 -11.20
N HIS A 171 -13.38 -2.17 -10.33
CA HIS A 171 -12.63 -3.42 -10.57
C HIS A 171 -13.55 -4.61 -10.87
N THR A 172 -14.78 -4.61 -10.34
CA THR A 172 -15.80 -5.63 -10.62
C THR A 172 -16.32 -5.56 -12.06
N THR A 173 -16.33 -4.37 -12.66
CA THR A 173 -16.71 -4.14 -14.05
C THR A 173 -15.64 -4.64 -15.02
N GLY A 174 -14.36 -4.65 -14.60
CA GLY A 174 -13.26 -5.19 -15.41
C GLY A 174 -13.43 -6.68 -15.77
N LYS A 175 -14.10 -7.45 -14.91
CA LYS A 175 -14.38 -8.88 -15.14
C LYS A 175 -15.53 -9.15 -16.10
N VAL A 176 -16.36 -8.15 -16.40
CA VAL A 176 -17.45 -8.28 -17.35
C VAL A 176 -16.86 -8.21 -18.75
N LEU A 177 -17.18 -9.20 -19.60
CA LEU A 177 -16.55 -9.38 -20.91
C LEU A 177 -15.02 -9.51 -20.82
N ASP A 178 -14.50 -10.00 -19.70
CA ASP A 178 -13.07 -10.20 -19.55
C ASP A 178 -12.57 -11.09 -20.69
N GLU A 179 -11.42 -10.71 -21.24
CA GLU A 179 -10.78 -11.38 -22.38
C GLU A 179 -11.49 -11.26 -23.76
N LEU A 180 -12.64 -10.60 -23.87
CA LEU A 180 -13.41 -10.54 -25.12
C LEU A 180 -13.17 -9.27 -25.94
N LEU A 181 -12.72 -8.17 -25.33
CA LEU A 181 -12.51 -6.90 -26.01
C LEU A 181 -11.03 -6.63 -26.29
N ILE A 182 -10.74 -5.92 -27.38
CA ILE A 182 -9.39 -5.56 -27.81
C ILE A 182 -8.98 -4.19 -27.26
N SER A 183 -7.72 -3.97 -26.92
CA SER A 183 -7.19 -2.66 -26.56
C SER A 183 -7.20 -1.69 -27.75
N ARG A 184 -7.63 -0.42 -27.54
CA ARG A 184 -7.63 0.60 -28.61
C ARG A 184 -6.22 0.87 -29.14
N SER A 185 -5.23 0.85 -28.26
CA SER A 185 -3.81 1.01 -28.62
C SER A 185 -3.27 -0.11 -29.50
N ALA A 186 -3.84 -1.32 -29.42
CA ALA A 186 -3.45 -2.43 -30.29
C ALA A 186 -3.96 -2.20 -31.72
N ILE A 187 -5.19 -1.70 -31.86
CA ILE A 187 -5.83 -1.42 -33.14
C ILE A 187 -5.12 -0.26 -33.87
N GLN A 188 -4.69 0.78 -33.14
CA GLN A 188 -4.07 1.97 -33.74
C GLN A 188 -2.60 1.82 -34.15
N GLY A 189 -1.91 0.79 -33.65
CA GLY A 189 -0.45 0.68 -33.78
C GLY A 189 0.08 -0.63 -34.35
N LYS A 190 -0.78 -1.61 -34.66
CA LYS A 190 -0.35 -2.95 -35.10
C LYS A 190 -1.19 -3.48 -36.26
N LYS A 191 -0.62 -4.42 -37.01
CA LYS A 191 -1.41 -5.17 -37.98
C LYS A 191 -2.36 -6.11 -37.22
N PRO A 192 -3.59 -6.34 -37.71
CA PRO A 192 -4.57 -7.22 -37.06
C PRO A 192 -4.00 -8.58 -36.66
N ASN A 193 -3.18 -9.20 -37.51
CA ASN A 193 -2.56 -10.50 -37.24
C ASN A 193 -1.62 -10.49 -36.00
N ASP A 194 -1.07 -9.34 -35.62
CA ASP A 194 -0.18 -9.20 -34.46
C ASP A 194 -0.94 -9.09 -33.14
N ILE A 195 -2.28 -9.02 -33.19
CA ILE A 195 -3.18 -8.89 -32.03
C ILE A 195 -3.64 -10.26 -31.54
N PHE A 196 -3.63 -11.27 -32.42
CA PHE A 196 -4.18 -12.59 -32.15
C PHE A 196 -3.10 -13.68 -32.08
N ASP A 197 -3.38 -14.74 -31.30
CA ASP A 197 -2.58 -15.95 -31.28
C ASP A 197 -2.89 -16.89 -32.47
N ALA A 198 -2.23 -18.05 -32.51
CA ALA A 198 -2.45 -19.05 -33.56
C ALA A 198 -3.90 -19.60 -33.61
N ASN A 199 -4.66 -19.46 -32.52
CA ASN A 199 -6.06 -19.88 -32.40
C ASN A 199 -7.04 -18.71 -32.60
N HIS A 200 -6.59 -17.57 -33.13
CA HIS A 200 -7.38 -16.34 -33.27
C HIS A 200 -7.95 -15.79 -31.96
N LYS A 201 -7.34 -16.12 -30.82
CA LYS A 201 -7.66 -15.48 -29.54
C LYS A 201 -6.83 -14.23 -29.35
N ILE A 202 -7.40 -13.21 -28.72
CA ILE A 202 -6.70 -11.97 -28.41
C ILE A 202 -5.50 -12.30 -27.50
N LEU A 203 -4.31 -11.78 -27.84
CA LEU A 203 -3.12 -11.92 -26.99
C LEU A 203 -3.35 -11.23 -25.64
N SER A 204 -2.85 -11.83 -24.56
CA SER A 204 -3.17 -11.42 -23.18
C SER A 204 -2.90 -9.95 -22.89
N GLN A 205 -1.85 -9.37 -23.47
CA GLN A 205 -1.52 -7.95 -23.32
C GLN A 205 -2.56 -6.99 -23.93
N TYR A 206 -3.33 -7.44 -24.92
CA TYR A 206 -4.35 -6.63 -25.60
C TYR A 206 -5.78 -6.91 -25.14
N ARG A 207 -6.00 -7.92 -24.29
CA ARG A 207 -7.32 -8.25 -23.73
C ARG A 207 -7.85 -7.13 -22.84
N ARG A 208 -9.13 -6.83 -22.97
CA ARG A 208 -9.86 -5.83 -22.19
C ARG A 208 -11.26 -6.36 -21.84
N GLY A 209 -11.85 -5.77 -20.80
CA GLY A 209 -13.25 -5.98 -20.40
C GLY A 209 -14.07 -4.68 -20.44
N PHE A 210 -15.30 -4.74 -19.95
CA PHE A 210 -16.32 -3.69 -20.03
C PHE A 210 -15.90 -2.34 -19.44
N LEU A 211 -15.01 -2.32 -18.44
CA LEU A 211 -14.50 -1.05 -17.89
C LEU A 211 -13.86 -0.16 -18.97
N THR A 212 -13.29 -0.75 -20.03
CA THR A 212 -12.66 0.00 -21.13
C THR A 212 -13.65 0.82 -21.95
N PRO A 213 -14.68 0.23 -22.59
CA PRO A 213 -15.68 1.02 -23.31
C PRO A 213 -16.47 1.96 -22.37
N LEU A 214 -16.71 1.57 -21.11
CA LEU A 214 -17.33 2.47 -20.12
C LEU A 214 -16.53 3.76 -19.92
N CYS A 215 -15.22 3.65 -19.63
CA CYS A 215 -14.37 4.83 -19.45
C CYS A 215 -14.25 5.65 -20.74
N THR A 216 -14.19 4.99 -21.90
CA THR A 216 -14.10 5.65 -23.20
C THR A 216 -15.32 6.53 -23.49
N VAL A 217 -16.52 6.01 -23.22
CA VAL A 217 -17.76 6.78 -23.40
C VAL A 217 -17.81 7.96 -22.42
N LEU A 218 -17.47 7.74 -21.16
CA LEU A 218 -17.49 8.79 -20.14
C LEU A 218 -16.47 9.90 -20.40
N ASP A 219 -15.28 9.57 -20.86
CA ASP A 219 -14.27 10.56 -21.29
C ASP A 219 -14.81 11.46 -22.41
N GLY A 220 -15.59 10.88 -23.35
CA GLY A 220 -16.29 11.62 -24.41
C GLY A 220 -17.39 12.57 -23.93
N MET A 221 -17.86 12.44 -22.68
CA MET A 221 -18.93 13.29 -22.11
C MET A 221 -18.43 14.58 -21.46
N SER A 222 -17.12 14.89 -21.54
CA SER A 222 -16.52 16.08 -20.91
C SER A 222 -16.74 16.17 -19.39
N VAL A 223 -16.83 15.03 -18.72
CA VAL A 223 -16.95 14.94 -17.25
C VAL A 223 -15.57 14.72 -16.62
N THR A 224 -15.45 15.06 -15.33
CA THR A 224 -14.31 14.56 -14.54
C THR A 224 -14.61 13.12 -14.12
N LEU A 225 -13.87 12.16 -14.66
CA LEU A 225 -14.02 10.75 -14.34
C LEU A 225 -13.12 10.35 -13.15
N ILE A 226 -13.73 9.76 -12.12
CA ILE A 226 -13.03 9.16 -10.99
C ILE A 226 -13.33 7.66 -10.99
N VAL A 227 -12.30 6.85 -11.20
CA VAL A 227 -12.40 5.39 -11.17
C VAL A 227 -11.81 4.88 -9.87
N LEU A 228 -12.62 4.23 -9.05
CA LEU A 228 -12.22 3.69 -7.75
C LEU A 228 -12.42 2.19 -7.74
N GLY A 229 -11.49 1.48 -7.12
CA GLY A 229 -11.63 0.05 -6.94
C GLY A 229 -10.64 -0.48 -5.91
N THR A 230 -11.03 -1.61 -5.33
CA THR A 230 -10.30 -2.30 -4.28
C THR A 230 -9.38 -3.41 -4.82
N THR A 231 -9.38 -3.73 -6.12
CA THR A 231 -8.45 -4.74 -6.67
C THR A 231 -7.92 -4.36 -8.05
N PHE A 232 -7.64 -3.08 -8.28
CA PHE A 232 -6.95 -2.72 -9.52
C PHE A 232 -5.49 -3.15 -9.37
N THR A 233 -5.07 -4.16 -10.13
CA THR A 233 -3.65 -4.40 -10.31
C THR A 233 -3.01 -3.17 -10.96
N LEU A 234 -1.71 -2.99 -10.73
CA LEU A 234 -0.91 -1.96 -11.39
C LEU A 234 -1.08 -2.03 -12.92
N LEU A 235 -1.02 -3.25 -13.46
CA LEU A 235 -1.32 -3.53 -14.87
C LEU A 235 -2.74 -3.12 -15.29
N ASN A 236 -3.75 -3.24 -14.42
CA ASN A 236 -5.10 -2.80 -14.72
C ASN A 236 -5.24 -1.27 -14.68
N ALA A 237 -4.56 -0.59 -13.76
CA ALA A 237 -4.51 0.87 -13.75
C ALA A 237 -3.87 1.41 -15.04
N ASP A 238 -2.79 0.78 -15.49
CA ASP A 238 -2.15 1.07 -16.78
C ASP A 238 -3.06 0.76 -17.96
N ARG A 239 -3.87 -0.32 -17.91
CA ARG A 239 -4.89 -0.61 -18.94
C ARG A 239 -6.01 0.41 -18.98
N VAL A 240 -6.42 0.96 -17.84
CA VAL A 240 -7.40 2.07 -17.78
C VAL A 240 -6.76 3.32 -18.40
N CYS A 241 -5.58 3.73 -17.92
CA CYS A 241 -4.89 4.95 -18.36
C CYS A 241 -4.41 4.90 -19.83
N SER A 242 -3.93 3.76 -20.30
CA SER A 242 -3.45 3.60 -21.69
C SER A 242 -4.57 3.63 -22.73
N ASN A 243 -5.82 3.36 -22.33
CA ASN A 243 -6.99 3.38 -23.20
C ASN A 243 -7.71 4.73 -23.21
N SER A 244 -7.80 5.42 -22.08
CA SER A 244 -8.47 6.72 -21.93
C SER A 244 -7.61 7.92 -22.37
N SER A 245 -6.61 7.68 -23.23
CA SER A 245 -5.53 8.59 -23.66
C SER A 245 -4.39 8.78 -22.65
N LYS A 246 -3.16 8.41 -23.05
CA LYS A 246 -1.92 9.03 -22.49
C LYS A 246 -1.99 10.54 -22.79
N PRO A 247 -1.46 11.50 -21.98
CA PRO A 247 -0.07 11.54 -21.47
C PRO A 247 0.01 12.22 -20.06
N PRO A 248 1.18 12.56 -19.47
CA PRO A 248 1.34 12.67 -18.00
C PRO A 248 0.61 13.84 -17.31
N ALA A 249 -0.23 14.62 -18.00
CA ALA A 249 -0.90 15.81 -17.44
C ALA A 249 -2.41 15.64 -17.14
N ARG A 250 -3.12 14.67 -17.74
CA ARG A 250 -4.61 14.56 -17.62
C ARG A 250 -5.10 13.44 -16.70
N HIS A 251 -4.25 12.49 -16.35
CA HIS A 251 -4.60 11.36 -15.50
C HIS A 251 -3.76 11.40 -14.23
N ILE A 252 -4.42 11.28 -13.07
CA ILE A 252 -3.76 11.25 -11.76
C ILE A 252 -4.06 9.89 -11.13
N ARG A 253 -3.00 9.11 -10.91
CA ARG A 253 -3.08 7.86 -10.16
C ARG A 253 -2.86 8.14 -8.68
N ILE A 254 -3.78 7.69 -7.83
CA ILE A 254 -3.68 7.83 -6.38
C ILE A 254 -3.68 6.43 -5.78
N THR A 255 -2.51 5.98 -5.32
CA THR A 255 -2.30 4.67 -4.68
C THR A 255 -2.26 4.76 -3.16
N ASN A 256 -1.79 5.89 -2.62
CA ASN A 256 -1.60 6.08 -1.18
C ASN A 256 -2.79 6.80 -0.54
N PHE A 257 -3.54 6.07 0.29
CA PHE A 257 -4.59 6.64 1.12
C PHE A 257 -4.13 6.71 2.59
N PRO A 258 -4.47 7.78 3.33
CA PRO A 258 -4.06 7.92 4.72
C PRO A 258 -4.51 6.74 5.58
N SER A 259 -3.59 6.22 6.39
CA SER A 259 -3.86 5.24 7.44
C SER A 259 -4.01 5.94 8.79
N THR A 260 -4.89 5.44 9.64
CA THR A 260 -5.09 5.97 10.99
C THR A 260 -4.08 5.42 11.98
N ASN A 261 -3.48 6.31 12.77
CA ASN A 261 -2.75 5.94 13.97
C ASN A 261 -3.70 5.87 15.18
N GLU A 262 -3.19 5.49 16.35
CA GLU A 262 -4.00 5.37 17.56
C GLU A 262 -4.70 6.68 17.97
N LYS A 263 -4.07 7.86 17.79
CA LYS A 263 -4.71 9.15 18.11
C LYS A 263 -5.88 9.45 17.17
N ASP A 264 -5.77 9.02 15.91
CA ASP A 264 -6.84 9.19 14.93
C ASP A 264 -8.05 8.32 15.27
N VAL A 265 -7.84 7.13 15.87
CA VAL A 265 -8.93 6.24 16.30
C VAL A 265 -9.88 6.96 17.27
N ASP A 266 -9.34 7.60 18.32
CA ASP A 266 -10.16 8.34 19.28
C ASP A 266 -10.90 9.50 18.62
N THR A 267 -10.19 10.23 17.75
CA THR A 267 -10.72 11.41 17.06
C THR A 267 -11.89 11.01 16.17
N ILE A 268 -11.78 9.90 15.44
CA ILE A 268 -12.82 9.39 14.56
C ILE A 268 -14.00 8.88 15.38
N LEU A 269 -13.76 8.07 16.41
CA LEU A 269 -14.84 7.53 17.23
C LEU A 269 -15.61 8.61 17.97
N THR A 270 -14.93 9.64 18.50
CA THR A 270 -15.58 10.79 19.15
C THR A 270 -16.42 11.63 18.19
N LYS A 271 -16.06 11.66 16.90
CA LYS A 271 -16.88 12.31 15.86
C LYS A 271 -18.13 11.50 15.49
N LEU A 272 -18.09 10.18 15.66
CA LEU A 272 -19.17 9.28 15.27
C LEU A 272 -20.10 8.92 16.43
N LEU A 273 -19.59 8.92 17.66
CA LEU A 273 -20.23 8.40 18.86
C LEU A 273 -19.98 9.36 20.02
N ASP A 274 -20.93 9.43 20.96
CA ASP A 274 -20.64 10.05 22.27
C ASP A 274 -19.68 9.13 23.03
N MET A 275 -18.42 9.52 23.19
CA MET A 275 -17.40 8.74 23.90
C MET A 275 -17.23 9.12 25.37
N ARG A 276 -18.06 10.04 25.92
CA ARG A 276 -17.94 10.47 27.33
C ARG A 276 -18.14 9.29 28.27
N GLY A 277 -17.21 9.13 29.21
CA GLY A 277 -17.22 8.05 30.20
C GLY A 277 -16.88 6.68 29.64
N CYS A 278 -16.32 6.60 28.43
CA CYS A 278 -15.85 5.36 27.83
C CYS A 278 -14.34 5.42 27.56
N GLU A 279 -13.66 4.30 27.77
CA GLU A 279 -12.24 4.15 27.49
C GLU A 279 -12.02 2.96 26.55
N ILE A 280 -11.04 3.12 25.65
CA ILE A 280 -10.61 2.04 24.76
C ILE A 280 -9.26 1.54 25.27
N PRO A 281 -9.18 0.28 25.70
CA PRO A 281 -7.90 -0.33 26.09
C PRO A 281 -6.82 -0.18 25.01
N PRO A 282 -5.55 0.09 25.36
CA PRO A 282 -4.48 0.33 24.38
C PRO A 282 -4.31 -0.80 23.35
N ASP A 283 -4.45 -2.04 23.77
CA ASP A 283 -4.36 -3.23 22.91
C ASP A 283 -5.47 -3.28 21.85
N LYS A 284 -6.71 -2.95 22.24
CA LYS A 284 -7.85 -2.85 21.31
C LYS A 284 -7.70 -1.66 20.39
N LYS A 285 -7.28 -0.52 20.92
CA LYS A 285 -7.06 0.72 20.15
C LYS A 285 -6.04 0.51 19.03
N ARG A 286 -4.93 -0.18 19.33
CA ARG A 286 -3.93 -0.57 18.34
C ARG A 286 -4.52 -1.45 17.24
N ARG A 287 -5.41 -2.39 17.58
CA ARG A 287 -6.11 -3.24 16.60
C ARG A 287 -7.07 -2.46 15.69
N LEU A 288 -7.48 -1.26 16.09
CA LEU A 288 -8.30 -0.37 15.29
C LEU A 288 -7.46 0.59 14.41
N THR A 289 -6.14 0.48 14.38
CA THR A 289 -5.30 1.32 13.50
C THR A 289 -5.32 0.85 12.05
N GLY A 290 -4.93 1.75 11.14
CA GLY A 290 -4.78 1.47 9.71
C GLY A 290 -5.95 1.96 8.86
N ARG A 291 -6.62 1.05 8.13
CA ARG A 291 -7.61 1.42 7.10
C ARG A 291 -9.04 1.52 7.65
N CYS A 292 -9.25 2.09 8.84
CA CYS A 292 -10.57 2.34 9.44
C CYS A 292 -11.67 1.27 9.26
N ARG A 293 -11.33 -0.01 9.01
CA ARG A 293 -12.28 -1.05 8.57
C ARG A 293 -13.37 -1.30 9.62
N TYR A 294 -13.04 -0.98 10.86
CA TYR A 294 -13.88 -1.12 12.01
C TYR A 294 -15.03 -0.10 12.07
N THR A 295 -14.95 1.07 11.42
CA THR A 295 -15.89 2.18 11.68
C THR A 295 -17.32 1.79 11.33
N THR A 296 -17.54 1.18 10.18
CA THR A 296 -18.88 0.72 9.77
C THR A 296 -19.37 -0.42 10.65
N TYR A 297 -18.50 -1.40 10.93
CA TYR A 297 -18.85 -2.53 11.80
C TYR A 297 -19.17 -2.12 13.24
N MET A 298 -18.50 -1.10 13.76
CA MET A 298 -18.78 -0.55 15.08
C MET A 298 -20.13 0.18 15.10
N VAL A 299 -20.41 1.02 14.10
CA VAL A 299 -21.71 1.71 14.00
C VAL A 299 -22.86 0.70 13.90
N GLU A 300 -22.70 -0.34 13.07
CA GLU A 300 -23.67 -1.43 12.95
C GLU A 300 -23.88 -2.16 14.29
N ALA A 301 -22.79 -2.56 14.95
CA ALA A 301 -22.85 -3.31 16.19
C ALA A 301 -23.50 -2.48 17.33
N ILE A 302 -23.20 -1.19 17.39
CA ILE A 302 -23.79 -0.27 18.37
C ILE A 302 -25.28 -0.07 18.09
N ALA A 303 -25.67 0.17 16.84
CA ALA A 303 -27.07 0.34 16.45
C ALA A 303 -27.92 -0.92 16.73
N ALA A 304 -27.32 -2.11 16.62
CA ALA A 304 -27.96 -3.35 17.02
C ALA A 304 -28.05 -3.49 18.56
N ALA A 305 -27.01 -3.09 19.29
CA ALA A 305 -26.92 -3.21 20.74
C ALA A 305 -27.79 -2.21 21.51
N THR A 306 -28.13 -1.05 20.94
CA THR A 306 -29.06 -0.07 21.54
C THR A 306 -30.49 -0.60 21.71
N LYS A 307 -30.78 -1.82 21.24
CA LYS A 307 -32.04 -2.54 21.48
C LYS A 307 -32.03 -3.36 22.78
N SER A 308 -30.92 -3.39 23.52
CA SER A 308 -30.77 -4.14 24.78
C SER A 308 -30.58 -3.17 25.96
N PRO A 309 -31.62 -2.91 26.78
CA PRO A 309 -31.60 -1.87 27.81
C PRO A 309 -30.65 -2.16 29.00
N ASP A 310 -30.22 -3.41 29.21
CA ASP A 310 -29.47 -3.83 30.40
C ASP A 310 -27.95 -3.64 30.30
N LYS A 311 -27.43 -3.14 29.16
CA LYS A 311 -25.99 -2.99 28.96
C LYS A 311 -25.54 -1.56 29.18
N THR A 312 -24.45 -1.39 29.92
CA THR A 312 -23.78 -0.10 30.06
C THR A 312 -23.15 0.35 28.75
N LYS A 313 -22.91 1.66 28.60
CA LYS A 313 -22.29 2.26 27.42
C LYS A 313 -20.91 1.66 27.10
N GLN A 314 -20.10 1.42 28.14
CA GLN A 314 -18.79 0.76 28.01
C GLN A 314 -18.92 -0.69 27.50
N GLN A 315 -19.86 -1.47 28.05
CA GLN A 315 -20.10 -2.85 27.59
C GLN A 315 -20.57 -2.91 26.14
N ILE A 316 -21.39 -1.95 25.70
CA ILE A 316 -21.83 -1.84 24.31
C ILE A 316 -20.63 -1.52 23.40
N LEU A 317 -19.79 -0.56 23.80
CA LEU A 317 -18.60 -0.19 23.06
C LEU A 317 -17.61 -1.38 22.94
N ASP A 318 -17.32 -2.05 24.05
CA ASP A 318 -16.42 -3.21 24.07
C ASP A 318 -16.93 -4.34 23.16
N ALA A 319 -18.21 -4.67 23.24
CA ALA A 319 -18.81 -5.69 22.38
C ALA A 319 -18.75 -5.28 20.89
N ALA A 320 -18.98 -4.00 20.59
CA ALA A 320 -18.91 -3.49 19.23
C ALA A 320 -17.49 -3.54 18.64
N ILE A 321 -16.47 -3.22 19.45
CA ILE A 321 -15.07 -3.33 19.06
C ILE A 321 -14.71 -4.79 18.75
N GLU A 322 -15.09 -5.74 19.62
CA GLU A 322 -14.82 -7.16 19.37
C GLU A 322 -15.49 -7.68 18.10
N ILE A 323 -16.76 -7.30 17.87
CA ILE A 323 -17.48 -7.66 16.64
C ILE A 323 -16.78 -7.08 15.42
N ALA A 324 -16.35 -5.81 15.47
CA ALA A 324 -15.67 -5.14 14.38
C ALA A 324 -14.32 -5.78 14.04
N ILE A 325 -13.51 -6.09 15.06
CA ILE A 325 -12.24 -6.80 14.90
C ILE A 325 -12.48 -8.18 14.29
N LYS A 326 -13.46 -8.94 14.81
CA LYS A 326 -13.78 -10.27 14.31
C LYS A 326 -14.23 -10.26 12.84
N LYS A 327 -15.11 -9.32 12.46
CA LYS A 327 -15.54 -9.17 11.07
C LYS A 327 -14.36 -8.82 10.16
N ALA A 328 -13.54 -7.84 10.54
CA ALA A 328 -12.36 -7.46 9.77
C ALA A 328 -11.37 -8.63 9.60
N LYS A 329 -11.15 -9.44 10.65
CA LYS A 329 -10.35 -10.66 10.54
C LYS A 329 -10.95 -11.64 9.54
N ASN A 330 -12.24 -11.94 9.65
CA ASN A 330 -12.91 -12.89 8.75
C ASN A 330 -12.83 -12.45 7.28
N ASP A 331 -13.04 -11.16 6.99
CA ASP A 331 -12.91 -10.62 5.64
C ASP A 331 -11.49 -10.84 5.08
N ALA A 332 -10.46 -10.60 5.91
CA ALA A 332 -9.07 -10.83 5.56
C ALA A 332 -8.78 -12.32 5.34
N LYS A 333 -9.27 -13.22 6.22
CA LYS A 333 -9.12 -14.68 6.05
C LYS A 333 -9.73 -15.16 4.74
N SER A 334 -10.95 -14.73 4.41
CA SER A 334 -11.60 -15.04 3.14
C SER A 334 -10.86 -14.47 1.93
N ALA A 335 -10.13 -13.37 2.10
CA ALA A 335 -9.27 -12.82 1.06
C ALA A 335 -8.02 -13.70 0.83
N VAL A 336 -7.43 -14.28 1.88
CA VAL A 336 -6.29 -15.21 1.80
C VAL A 336 -6.68 -16.52 1.11
N GLU A 337 -7.87 -17.06 1.38
CA GLU A 337 -8.36 -18.31 0.76
C GLU A 337 -8.44 -18.25 -0.78
N LYS A 338 -8.62 -17.05 -1.32
CA LYS A 338 -8.77 -16.82 -2.77
C LYS A 338 -7.43 -16.71 -3.51
N LEU A 339 -6.31 -16.83 -2.79
CA LEU A 339 -4.97 -16.62 -3.34
C LEU A 339 -4.35 -17.90 -3.89
N ASN A 340 -3.51 -17.74 -4.92
CA ASN A 340 -2.65 -18.80 -5.42
C ASN A 340 -1.40 -19.00 -4.52
N SER A 341 -0.65 -20.08 -4.76
CA SER A 341 0.53 -20.44 -3.96
C SER A 341 1.69 -19.44 -4.02
N ARG A 342 1.89 -18.75 -5.14
CA ARG A 342 2.92 -17.70 -5.28
C ARG A 342 2.61 -16.53 -4.33
N ASN A 343 1.35 -16.13 -4.28
CA ASN A 343 0.88 -15.01 -3.49
C ASN A 343 0.88 -15.32 -1.99
N THR A 344 0.58 -16.55 -1.60
CA THR A 344 0.64 -16.95 -0.18
C THR A 344 2.07 -17.00 0.35
N HIS A 345 3.04 -17.40 -0.47
CA HIS A 345 4.47 -17.33 -0.11
C HIS A 345 4.94 -15.87 0.09
N LEU A 346 4.47 -14.95 -0.75
CA LEU A 346 4.74 -13.52 -0.56
C LEU A 346 4.14 -13.00 0.75
N LEU A 347 2.92 -13.42 1.12
CA LEU A 347 2.33 -13.05 2.41
C LEU A 347 3.16 -13.54 3.61
N CYS A 348 3.76 -14.74 3.54
CA CYS A 348 4.70 -15.20 4.57
C CYS A 348 5.89 -14.23 4.72
N ARG A 349 6.49 -13.80 3.61
CA ARG A 349 7.58 -12.79 3.62
C ARG A 349 7.11 -11.47 4.22
N MET A 350 5.89 -11.02 3.88
CA MET A 350 5.30 -9.79 4.42
C MET A 350 5.02 -9.86 5.92
N LEU A 351 4.61 -11.00 6.46
CA LEU A 351 4.43 -11.18 7.90
C LEU A 351 5.76 -11.05 8.66
N ILE A 352 6.84 -11.59 8.11
CA ILE A 352 8.18 -11.41 8.69
C ILE A 352 8.58 -9.94 8.60
N ALA A 353 8.41 -9.30 7.44
CA ALA A 353 8.67 -7.87 7.28
C ALA A 353 7.83 -7.02 8.23
N PHE A 354 6.58 -7.42 8.52
CA PHE A 354 5.68 -6.74 9.46
C PHE A 354 6.23 -6.75 10.87
N LYS A 355 6.78 -7.89 11.27
CA LYS A 355 7.41 -8.03 12.58
C LYS A 355 8.73 -7.28 12.70
N LEU A 356 9.51 -7.20 11.61
CA LEU A 356 10.87 -6.65 11.64
C LEU A 356 10.94 -5.15 11.37
N LYS A 357 10.13 -4.63 10.43
CA LYS A 357 10.26 -3.28 9.87
C LYS A 357 8.93 -2.79 9.26
N ASP A 358 7.88 -2.73 10.07
CA ASP A 358 6.55 -2.18 9.74
C ASP A 358 5.87 -2.73 8.46
N GLY A 359 6.33 -3.88 7.96
CA GLY A 359 5.62 -4.62 6.91
C GLY A 359 6.03 -4.28 5.49
N HIS A 360 7.07 -3.47 5.30
CA HIS A 360 7.48 -2.96 4.00
C HIS A 360 8.29 -4.00 3.20
N ILE A 361 7.82 -4.26 1.97
CA ILE A 361 8.47 -5.05 0.93
C ILE A 361 8.54 -4.17 -0.33
N ASN A 362 9.76 -3.85 -0.76
CA ASN A 362 10.02 -3.07 -1.97
C ASN A 362 10.19 -4.01 -3.16
N PHE A 363 9.56 -3.66 -4.28
CA PHE A 363 9.69 -4.37 -5.54
C PHE A 363 10.41 -3.47 -6.56
N PRO A 364 11.44 -3.99 -7.24
CA PRO A 364 12.21 -3.21 -8.21
C PRO A 364 11.49 -3.03 -9.55
N LEU A 365 10.43 -3.80 -9.83
CA LEU A 365 9.68 -3.77 -11.09
C LEU A 365 8.17 -3.86 -10.82
N GLU A 366 7.38 -3.15 -11.63
CA GLU A 366 5.90 -3.13 -11.59
C GLU A 366 5.28 -4.52 -11.83
N GLU A 367 5.89 -5.32 -12.70
CA GLU A 367 5.44 -6.69 -13.01
C GLU A 367 5.69 -7.68 -11.86
N ASP A 368 6.75 -7.45 -11.07
CA ASP A 368 7.00 -8.21 -9.85
C ASP A 368 6.06 -7.81 -8.71
N ALA A 369 5.49 -6.60 -8.83
CA ALA A 369 4.49 -6.03 -7.96
C ALA A 369 3.04 -6.39 -8.38
N ASP A 370 2.80 -7.32 -9.32
CA ASP A 370 1.44 -7.74 -9.70
C ASP A 370 0.75 -8.67 -8.68
N PHE A 371 0.83 -8.31 -7.39
CA PHE A 371 0.01 -8.89 -6.34
C PHE A 371 -0.69 -7.82 -5.49
N LEU A 372 -1.88 -7.39 -5.94
CA LEU A 372 -2.77 -6.51 -5.18
C LEU A 372 -3.99 -7.27 -4.65
N ASN A 373 -3.82 -7.93 -3.51
CA ASN A 373 -4.96 -8.15 -2.62
C ASN A 373 -5.02 -7.00 -1.60
N GLU A 374 -5.71 -5.91 -1.96
CA GLU A 374 -5.84 -4.72 -1.11
C GLU A 374 -6.65 -4.97 0.17
N ALA A 375 -7.27 -6.14 0.35
CA ALA A 375 -7.76 -6.51 1.68
C ALA A 375 -6.60 -6.71 2.66
N LEU A 376 -5.43 -7.09 2.16
CA LEU A 376 -4.30 -7.57 2.97
C LEU A 376 -3.12 -6.58 2.99
N CYS A 377 -2.90 -5.87 1.90
CA CYS A 377 -1.70 -5.04 1.71
C CYS A 377 -2.05 -3.61 1.25
N VAL A 378 -1.11 -2.68 1.42
CA VAL A 378 -1.14 -1.30 0.91
C VAL A 378 0.01 -1.14 -0.08
N LEU A 379 -0.29 -0.67 -1.28
CA LEU A 379 0.72 -0.26 -2.25
C LEU A 379 1.04 1.22 -2.05
N THR A 380 2.32 1.55 -1.96
CA THR A 380 2.83 2.93 -1.98
C THR A 380 3.78 3.08 -3.16
N GLU A 381 3.59 4.12 -3.95
CA GLU A 381 4.54 4.55 -4.98
C GLU A 381 5.53 5.51 -4.31
N GLU A 382 6.80 5.13 -4.20
CA GLU A 382 7.83 5.97 -3.56
C GLU A 382 8.45 6.97 -4.54
N ASP A 383 8.64 6.55 -5.80
CA ASP A 383 9.05 7.35 -6.95
C ASP A 383 8.43 6.77 -8.24
N SER A 384 8.75 7.34 -9.41
CA SER A 384 8.16 6.91 -10.69
C SER A 384 8.52 5.49 -11.13
N GLU A 385 9.42 4.79 -10.42
CA GLU A 385 9.93 3.47 -10.81
C GLU A 385 9.85 2.42 -9.68
N THR A 386 9.60 2.81 -8.43
CA THR A 386 9.67 1.95 -7.25
C THR A 386 8.33 1.85 -6.53
N TYR A 387 7.91 0.60 -6.30
CA TYR A 387 6.67 0.26 -5.63
C TYR A 387 6.92 -0.51 -4.33
N THR A 388 6.24 -0.11 -3.27
CA THR A 388 6.34 -0.74 -1.95
C THR A 388 5.00 -1.33 -1.54
N TYR A 389 4.97 -2.63 -1.32
CA TYR A 389 3.87 -3.28 -0.61
C TYR A 389 4.13 -3.24 0.88
N SER A 390 3.10 -2.90 1.64
CA SER A 390 3.18 -2.88 3.08
C SER A 390 1.95 -3.51 3.71
N MET A 391 2.17 -4.43 4.65
CA MET A 391 1.13 -4.86 5.57
C MET A 391 1.17 -3.91 6.76
N LYS A 392 0.28 -2.92 6.82
CA LYS A 392 0.32 -1.86 7.86
C LYS A 392 -0.64 -2.08 9.03
N GLU A 393 -1.53 -3.07 8.93
CA GLU A 393 -2.65 -3.26 9.84
C GLU A 393 -2.43 -4.47 10.76
N PRO A 394 -2.34 -4.29 12.10
CA PRO A 394 -2.16 -5.39 13.04
C PRO A 394 -3.23 -6.48 12.93
N VAL A 395 -4.50 -6.09 12.78
CA VAL A 395 -5.63 -7.04 12.65
C VAL A 395 -5.52 -7.88 11.37
N ILE A 396 -5.00 -7.30 10.30
CA ILE A 396 -4.80 -8.00 9.03
C ILE A 396 -3.62 -8.96 9.13
N ALA A 397 -2.51 -8.53 9.74
CA ALA A 397 -1.37 -9.40 9.99
C ALA A 397 -1.75 -10.62 10.82
N ASP A 398 -2.50 -10.42 11.91
CA ASP A 398 -3.03 -11.52 12.72
C ASP A 398 -3.89 -12.47 11.88
N ALA A 399 -4.85 -11.93 11.11
CA ALA A 399 -5.76 -12.74 10.30
C ALA A 399 -5.04 -13.54 9.21
N VAL A 400 -4.02 -12.95 8.57
CA VAL A 400 -3.21 -13.62 7.56
C VAL A 400 -2.37 -14.73 8.19
N ALA A 401 -1.73 -14.48 9.33
CA ALA A 401 -0.96 -15.49 10.04
C ALA A 401 -1.84 -16.67 10.46
N GLU A 402 -2.97 -16.41 11.12
CA GLU A 402 -3.95 -17.43 11.51
C GLU A 402 -4.41 -18.25 10.30
N LYS A 403 -4.71 -17.59 9.17
CA LYS A 403 -5.23 -18.29 8.00
C LYS A 403 -4.18 -19.12 7.27
N LEU A 404 -2.96 -18.61 7.14
CA LEU A 404 -1.86 -19.36 6.54
C LEU A 404 -1.53 -20.60 7.38
N GLU A 405 -1.67 -20.52 8.71
CA GLU A 405 -1.46 -21.66 9.64
C GLU A 405 -2.57 -22.70 9.47
N GLU A 406 -3.84 -22.25 9.45
CA GLU A 406 -5.00 -23.10 9.17
C GLU A 406 -4.84 -23.87 7.84
N LEU A 407 -4.33 -23.19 6.80
CA LEU A 407 -4.09 -23.76 5.48
C LEU A 407 -2.82 -24.63 5.40
N LYS A 408 -2.02 -24.69 6.46
CA LYS A 408 -0.71 -25.39 6.52
C LYS A 408 0.23 -25.01 5.38
N ILE A 409 0.18 -23.74 4.96
CA ILE A 409 1.04 -23.23 3.89
C ILE A 409 2.42 -22.99 4.48
N ASN A 410 3.42 -23.67 3.91
CA ASN A 410 4.81 -23.64 4.36
C ASN A 410 4.98 -23.90 5.87
N PRO A 411 4.81 -25.14 6.34
CA PRO A 411 4.88 -25.46 7.78
C PRO A 411 6.19 -25.02 8.45
N GLU A 412 7.31 -25.08 7.72
CA GLU A 412 8.62 -24.62 8.21
C GLU A 412 8.62 -23.11 8.50
N PHE A 413 7.87 -22.31 7.73
CA PHE A 413 7.73 -20.88 7.98
C PHE A 413 7.13 -20.61 9.38
N PHE A 414 6.12 -21.37 9.81
CA PHE A 414 5.52 -21.18 11.13
C PHE A 414 6.45 -21.57 12.27
N GLU A 415 7.31 -22.57 12.06
CA GLU A 415 8.36 -22.89 13.01
C GLU A 415 9.31 -21.70 13.20
N TYR A 416 9.80 -21.11 12.10
CA TYR A 416 10.68 -19.95 12.15
C TYR A 416 9.97 -18.70 12.70
N PHE A 417 8.72 -18.47 12.32
CA PHE A 417 7.93 -17.33 12.76
C PHE A 417 7.63 -17.37 14.27
N ASN A 418 7.33 -18.56 14.80
CA ASN A 418 7.11 -18.75 16.24
C ASN A 418 8.41 -18.62 17.03
N GLN A 419 9.51 -19.17 16.52
CA GLN A 419 10.84 -18.97 17.12
C GLN A 419 11.23 -17.49 17.13
N LEU A 420 10.93 -16.75 16.06
CA LEU A 420 11.17 -15.31 15.98
C LEU A 420 10.36 -14.55 17.03
N ASN A 421 9.07 -14.85 17.20
CA ASN A 421 8.25 -14.24 18.25
C ASN A 421 8.84 -14.50 19.65
N SER A 422 9.30 -15.74 19.92
CA SER A 422 9.96 -16.09 21.18
C SER A 422 11.27 -15.34 21.40
N ILE A 423 12.06 -15.13 20.34
CA ILE A 423 13.28 -14.31 20.37
C ILE A 423 12.95 -12.86 20.72
N PHE A 424 11.87 -12.30 20.18
CA PHE A 424 11.47 -10.93 20.51
C PHE A 424 11.01 -10.79 21.97
N GLU A 425 10.22 -11.75 22.46
CA GLU A 425 9.80 -11.80 23.86
C GLU A 425 11.00 -11.90 24.80
N SER A 426 12.00 -12.75 24.48
CA SER A 426 13.19 -12.93 25.32
C SER A 426 14.09 -11.71 25.36
N TYR A 427 14.14 -10.93 24.28
CA TYR A 427 14.84 -9.63 24.26
C TYR A 427 14.02 -8.47 24.84
N GLY A 428 12.82 -8.74 25.37
CA GLY A 428 11.91 -7.69 25.88
C GLY A 428 11.42 -6.74 24.78
N VAL A 429 11.58 -7.14 23.52
CA VAL A 429 11.17 -6.38 22.35
C VAL A 429 9.72 -6.74 22.06
N THR A 430 8.81 -5.94 22.57
CA THR A 430 7.43 -6.03 22.09
C THR A 430 7.39 -5.44 20.68
N SER A 431 6.55 -5.97 19.77
CA SER A 431 6.27 -5.37 18.46
C SER A 431 5.60 -3.98 18.54
N SER A 432 5.68 -3.33 19.70
CA SER A 432 5.08 -2.06 20.09
C SER A 432 6.13 -1.03 20.54
N ALA A 433 7.44 -1.33 20.50
CA ALA A 433 8.47 -0.33 20.74
C ALA A 433 8.73 0.49 19.47
N LYS A 434 8.79 1.82 19.59
CA LYS A 434 9.35 2.69 18.54
C LYS A 434 10.84 2.35 18.34
N GLY A 435 11.28 2.32 17.09
CA GLY A 435 12.55 1.73 16.64
C GLY A 435 12.29 0.34 16.05
N SER A 436 12.84 0.03 14.87
CA SER A 436 12.47 -1.22 14.21
C SER A 436 12.99 -2.41 15.03
N VAL A 437 12.16 -3.45 15.20
CA VAL A 437 12.52 -4.68 15.93
C VAL A 437 13.82 -5.27 15.39
N PHE A 438 14.07 -5.07 14.11
CA PHE A 438 15.31 -5.42 13.43
C PHE A 438 16.56 -4.72 14.02
N GLU A 439 16.53 -3.41 14.28
CA GLU A 439 17.67 -2.68 14.88
C GLU A 439 18.03 -3.23 16.26
N ARG A 440 17.01 -3.55 17.07
CA ARG A 440 17.21 -4.16 18.39
C ARG A 440 17.82 -5.55 18.30
N LEU A 441 17.43 -6.31 17.27
CA LEU A 441 18.01 -7.60 16.98
C LEU A 441 19.50 -7.47 16.58
N ILE A 442 19.85 -6.46 15.79
CA ILE A 442 21.25 -6.18 15.44
C ILE A 442 22.04 -5.80 16.70
N GLY A 443 21.53 -4.86 17.51
CA GLY A 443 22.16 -4.47 18.78
C GLY A 443 22.35 -5.64 19.75
N ALA A 444 21.34 -6.50 19.91
CA ALA A 444 21.44 -7.73 20.70
C ALA A 444 22.49 -8.71 20.13
N SER A 445 22.57 -8.81 18.81
CA SER A 445 23.56 -9.66 18.14
C SER A 445 24.98 -9.14 18.37
N LEU A 446 25.17 -7.83 18.35
CA LEU A 446 26.46 -7.18 18.60
C LEU A 446 26.97 -7.39 20.04
N LYS A 447 26.08 -7.40 21.04
CA LYS A 447 26.44 -7.66 22.45
C LYS A 447 27.12 -9.01 22.67
N ARG A 448 26.90 -9.99 21.78
CA ARG A 448 27.55 -11.31 21.85
C ARG A 448 29.07 -11.21 21.66
N PHE A 449 29.57 -10.11 21.11
CA PHE A 449 30.99 -9.81 20.97
C PHE A 449 31.57 -8.99 22.12
N ASN A 450 30.83 -8.83 23.23
CA ASN A 450 31.33 -8.14 24.41
C ASN A 450 32.67 -8.72 24.88
N ASN A 451 33.58 -7.82 25.25
CA ASN A 451 34.96 -8.10 25.66
C ASN A 451 35.91 -8.58 24.54
N MET A 452 35.46 -8.63 23.29
CA MET A 452 36.36 -8.84 22.16
C MET A 452 37.06 -7.53 21.77
N LEU A 453 38.33 -7.61 21.38
CA LEU A 453 39.01 -6.46 20.76
C LEU A 453 38.40 -6.16 19.40
N ILE A 454 38.33 -4.87 19.01
CA ILE A 454 37.75 -4.46 17.73
C ILE A 454 38.41 -5.18 16.55
N LYS A 455 39.75 -5.32 16.56
CA LYS A 455 40.50 -6.06 15.52
C LYS A 455 40.11 -7.55 15.40
N ASP A 456 39.60 -8.15 16.47
CA ASP A 456 39.32 -9.59 16.58
C ASP A 456 37.84 -9.92 16.32
N LEU A 457 36.99 -8.90 16.13
CA LEU A 457 35.60 -9.08 15.74
C LEU A 457 35.52 -9.86 14.40
N PRO A 458 34.59 -10.83 14.25
CA PRO A 458 34.55 -11.69 13.06
C PRO A 458 34.45 -10.93 11.72
N PHE A 459 33.75 -9.79 11.70
CA PHE A 459 33.62 -8.95 10.51
C PHE A 459 34.79 -7.96 10.30
N VAL A 460 35.69 -7.81 11.27
CA VAL A 460 36.92 -6.99 11.17
C VAL A 460 38.13 -7.87 10.87
N LYS A 461 38.28 -9.00 11.56
CA LYS A 461 39.45 -9.89 11.41
C LYS A 461 39.58 -10.48 10.00
N ASN A 462 38.43 -10.62 9.31
CA ASN A 462 38.27 -11.16 7.96
C ASN A 462 38.38 -10.09 6.86
N LEU A 463 38.77 -8.85 7.19
CA LEU A 463 39.01 -7.81 6.19
C LEU A 463 40.13 -8.22 5.22
N PRO A 464 40.06 -7.78 3.94
CA PRO A 464 41.15 -7.96 2.99
C PRO A 464 42.48 -7.45 3.56
N VAL A 465 43.59 -8.12 3.21
CA VAL A 465 44.95 -7.83 3.75
C VAL A 465 45.31 -6.34 3.66
N LYS A 466 44.94 -5.68 2.55
CA LYS A 466 45.17 -4.25 2.33
C LYS A 466 44.48 -3.36 3.37
N ASN A 467 43.27 -3.71 3.81
CA ASN A 467 42.52 -2.94 4.80
C ASN A 467 42.98 -3.28 6.22
N LYS A 468 43.35 -4.54 6.46
CA LYS A 468 43.88 -4.99 7.75
C LYS A 468 45.22 -4.33 8.11
N ALA A 469 46.08 -4.08 7.11
CA ALA A 469 47.33 -3.35 7.28
C ALA A 469 47.13 -1.88 7.67
N ASN A 470 45.96 -1.31 7.37
CA ASN A 470 45.63 0.10 7.60
C ASN A 470 44.66 0.32 8.77
N LEU A 471 44.41 -0.69 9.62
CA LEU A 471 43.47 -0.53 10.73
C LEU A 471 43.90 0.59 11.68
N PRO A 472 42.97 1.47 12.12
CA PRO A 472 43.27 2.51 13.08
C PRO A 472 43.89 1.95 14.36
N ALA A 473 44.85 2.67 14.96
CA ALA A 473 45.61 2.17 16.10
C ALA A 473 44.71 1.77 17.28
N TRP A 474 43.63 2.53 17.50
CA TRP A 474 42.68 2.31 18.58
C TRP A 474 41.93 0.97 18.45
N CYS A 475 41.78 0.42 17.23
CA CYS A 475 41.13 -0.88 17.03
C CYS A 475 41.92 -2.04 17.67
N ASN A 476 43.22 -1.84 17.94
CA ASN A 476 44.08 -2.85 18.57
C ASN A 476 43.98 -2.86 20.11
N THR A 477 43.48 -1.78 20.70
CA THR A 477 43.47 -1.56 22.16
C THR A 477 42.07 -1.46 22.74
N THR A 478 41.08 -1.10 21.93
CA THR A 478 39.70 -0.91 22.37
C THR A 478 38.93 -2.23 22.29
N THR A 479 38.15 -2.51 23.33
CA THR A 479 37.23 -3.66 23.39
C THR A 479 35.81 -3.23 23.07
N PHE A 480 35.07 -4.08 22.36
CA PHE A 480 33.63 -3.92 22.22
C PHE A 480 32.95 -4.20 23.57
N ARG A 481 32.16 -3.27 24.09
CA ARG A 481 31.47 -3.45 25.37
C ARG A 481 30.16 -2.68 25.45
N VAL A 482 29.09 -3.41 25.69
CA VAL A 482 27.73 -2.90 25.89
C VAL A 482 27.07 -3.70 27.02
N ASP A 483 26.95 -3.10 28.19
CA ASP A 483 26.38 -3.73 29.39
C ASP A 483 24.86 -3.56 29.43
N LYS A 484 24.34 -2.42 28.95
CA LYS A 484 22.91 -2.12 28.90
C LYS A 484 22.55 -1.31 27.64
N ASP A 485 21.32 -1.47 27.17
CA ASP A 485 20.74 -0.60 26.14
C ASP A 485 19.65 0.29 26.74
N ILE A 486 19.50 1.49 26.18
CA ILE A 486 18.46 2.45 26.52
C ILE A 486 17.76 2.91 25.23
N ASN A 487 16.47 3.18 25.31
CA ASN A 487 15.71 3.77 24.21
C ASN A 487 15.47 5.25 24.50
N HIS A 488 15.77 6.12 23.54
CA HIS A 488 15.47 7.55 23.66
C HIS A 488 14.25 7.91 22.83
N GLU A 489 13.21 8.41 23.50
CA GLU A 489 11.98 8.85 22.84
C GLU A 489 12.02 10.32 22.40
N LYS A 490 12.98 11.10 22.90
CA LYS A 490 13.09 12.53 22.63
C LYS A 490 14.46 12.86 22.08
N LEU A 491 14.47 13.68 21.03
CA LEU A 491 15.69 14.16 20.37
C LEU A 491 16.68 14.86 21.32
N ARG A 492 16.18 15.48 22.40
CA ARG A 492 17.01 16.15 23.40
C ARG A 492 17.83 15.15 24.23
N ASP A 493 17.29 13.97 24.49
CA ASP A 493 17.95 12.95 25.30
C ASP A 493 19.20 12.43 24.57
N ASP A 494 19.14 12.35 23.23
CA ASP A 494 20.30 12.01 22.39
C ASP A 494 21.44 13.02 22.53
N ILE A 495 21.13 14.33 22.44
CA ILE A 495 22.14 15.40 22.58
C ILE A 495 22.78 15.33 23.97
N GLU A 496 21.99 15.10 25.02
CA GLU A 496 22.50 15.00 26.39
C GLU A 496 23.40 13.77 26.58
N PHE A 497 23.09 12.65 25.91
CA PHE A 497 23.93 11.46 25.91
C PHE A 497 25.26 11.68 25.18
N PHE A 498 25.25 12.33 24.00
CA PHE A 498 26.49 12.61 23.28
C PHE A 498 27.45 13.53 24.07
N LYS A 499 26.90 14.44 24.88
CA LYS A 499 27.68 15.32 25.76
C LYS A 499 28.29 14.59 26.94
N ASN A 500 27.58 13.59 27.48
CA ASN A 500 27.99 12.83 28.65
C ASN A 500 27.94 11.33 28.36
N PRO A 501 28.83 10.81 27.48
CA PRO A 501 28.82 9.42 27.09
C PRO A 501 29.06 8.50 28.28
N GLN A 502 28.23 7.47 28.40
CA GLN A 502 28.40 6.41 29.39
C GLN A 502 28.93 5.16 28.70
N ILE A 503 30.20 4.82 28.94
CA ILE A 503 30.80 3.58 28.42
C ILE A 503 30.02 2.37 28.94
N GLY A 504 29.78 1.40 28.07
CA GLY A 504 28.93 0.24 28.38
C GLY A 504 27.44 0.50 28.21
N VAL A 505 27.03 1.67 27.72
CA VAL A 505 25.63 1.99 27.41
C VAL A 505 25.44 2.13 25.92
N GLY A 506 24.62 1.25 25.33
CA GLY A 506 24.10 1.43 23.98
C GLY A 506 22.81 2.25 24.02
N ILE A 507 22.57 3.06 23.00
CA ILE A 507 21.30 3.76 22.83
C ILE A 507 20.69 3.42 21.47
N TYR A 508 19.37 3.29 21.45
CA TYR A 508 18.55 3.43 20.25
C TYR A 508 18.07 4.89 20.21
N PRO A 509 18.72 5.73 19.40
CA PRO A 509 18.45 7.16 19.40
C PRO A 509 17.10 7.47 18.73
N HIS A 510 16.65 8.71 18.85
CA HIS A 510 15.46 9.19 18.17
C HIS A 510 15.63 9.12 16.64
N HIS A 511 14.54 8.84 15.91
CA HIS A 511 14.52 8.67 14.44
C HIS A 511 15.04 9.86 13.61
N LEU A 512 15.32 11.01 14.22
CA LEU A 512 15.87 12.21 13.56
C LEU A 512 17.37 12.39 13.83
N THR A 513 18.00 11.47 14.55
CA THR A 513 19.40 11.57 14.95
C THR A 513 20.36 11.02 13.90
N GLY A 514 19.95 10.02 13.12
CA GLY A 514 20.70 9.47 12.00
C GLY A 514 20.98 7.97 12.17
N PRO A 515 21.90 7.57 13.06
CA PRO A 515 22.21 6.16 13.31
C PRO A 515 21.03 5.43 13.95
N ASP A 516 20.93 4.13 13.69
CA ASP A 516 19.86 3.31 14.25
C ASP A 516 20.25 2.74 15.64
N TRP A 517 21.55 2.63 15.93
CA TRP A 517 22.09 2.31 17.25
C TRP A 517 23.47 2.95 17.46
N VAL A 518 23.78 3.35 18.70
CA VAL A 518 25.04 4.03 19.05
C VAL A 518 25.55 3.57 20.41
N THR A 519 26.86 3.39 20.55
CA THR A 519 27.51 3.22 21.86
C THR A 519 28.92 3.83 21.92
N PRO A 520 29.32 4.47 23.02
CA PRO A 520 30.71 4.83 23.27
C PRO A 520 31.51 3.60 23.71
N LEU A 521 32.59 3.31 22.99
CA LEU A 521 33.50 2.19 23.29
C LEU A 521 34.62 2.60 24.25
N ALA A 522 35.13 3.81 24.09
CA ALA A 522 36.19 4.41 24.90
C ALA A 522 36.11 5.95 24.77
N PRO A 523 36.86 6.74 25.56
CA PRO A 523 36.86 8.20 25.42
C PRO A 523 37.22 8.63 23.99
N GLY A 524 36.26 9.23 23.28
CA GLY A 524 36.40 9.66 21.89
C GLY A 524 36.19 8.58 20.83
N TYR A 525 35.98 7.31 21.19
CA TYR A 525 35.80 6.21 20.25
C TYR A 525 34.41 5.59 20.38
N TRP A 526 33.76 5.39 19.24
CA TRP A 526 32.35 5.04 19.19
C TRP A 526 32.09 3.83 18.28
N ALA A 527 30.96 3.17 18.49
CA ALA A 527 30.39 2.25 17.52
C ALA A 527 28.97 2.69 17.17
N THR A 528 28.62 2.58 15.89
CA THR A 528 27.30 2.91 15.37
C THR A 528 26.81 1.82 14.42
N SER A 529 25.49 1.64 14.33
CA SER A 529 24.87 0.87 13.27
C SER A 529 23.93 1.72 12.42
N ALA A 530 23.84 1.33 11.15
CA ALA A 530 22.79 1.72 10.23
C ALA A 530 22.23 0.44 9.61
N ASP A 531 20.97 0.15 9.91
CA ASP A 531 20.34 -1.15 9.72
C ASP A 531 19.19 -1.03 8.73
N LYS A 532 19.33 -1.69 7.59
CA LYS A 532 18.40 -1.62 6.47
C LYS A 532 18.03 -3.02 5.99
N LEU A 533 16.77 -3.36 6.20
CA LEU A 533 16.15 -4.56 5.67
C LEU A 533 15.28 -4.20 4.45
N TYR A 534 15.57 -4.83 3.31
CA TYR A 534 14.83 -4.74 2.06
C TYR A 534 14.57 -6.15 1.52
N THR A 535 13.70 -6.24 0.52
CA THR A 535 13.27 -7.50 -0.11
C THR A 535 13.89 -7.76 -1.47
N ALA A 536 14.63 -6.77 -1.98
CA ALA A 536 15.47 -6.86 -3.17
C ALA A 536 16.71 -5.98 -2.95
N SER A 537 17.77 -6.23 -3.72
CA SER A 537 18.99 -5.43 -3.63
C SER A 537 18.71 -3.97 -4.01
N VAL A 538 19.19 -3.04 -3.19
CA VAL A 538 18.98 -1.60 -3.46
C VAL A 538 19.87 -1.10 -4.59
N ASN A 539 19.45 -0.08 -5.31
CA ASN A 539 20.31 0.56 -6.32
C ASN A 539 21.52 1.24 -5.64
N SER A 540 22.58 1.52 -6.42
CA SER A 540 23.81 2.11 -5.89
C SER A 540 23.65 3.56 -5.42
N SER A 541 22.71 4.33 -6.00
CA SER A 541 22.42 5.72 -5.64
C SER A 541 21.72 5.86 -4.29
N THR A 542 20.78 4.96 -3.97
CA THR A 542 20.15 4.89 -2.65
C THR A 542 21.16 4.48 -1.59
N ASN A 543 22.13 3.62 -1.93
CA ASN A 543 23.21 3.26 -1.02
C ASN A 543 24.18 4.42 -0.73
N SER A 544 24.54 5.23 -1.73
CA SER A 544 25.44 6.37 -1.53
C SER A 544 24.87 7.45 -0.60
N ASN A 545 23.54 7.60 -0.56
CA ASN A 545 22.89 8.52 0.37
C ASN A 545 22.90 7.97 1.82
N ASN A 546 22.93 6.65 1.98
CA ASN A 546 22.87 5.99 3.28
C ASN A 546 24.22 5.89 3.99
N THR A 547 25.37 6.07 3.32
CA THR A 547 26.69 5.95 3.96
C THR A 547 26.84 6.90 5.15
N SER A 548 26.28 8.11 5.05
CA SER A 548 26.27 9.12 6.12
C SER A 548 25.44 8.74 7.36
N SER A 549 24.50 7.80 7.24
CA SER A 549 23.53 7.52 8.32
C SER A 549 24.15 6.96 9.60
N SER A 550 25.30 6.29 9.52
CA SER A 550 26.01 5.81 10.71
C SER A 550 27.13 6.76 11.18
N ASP A 551 27.41 7.84 10.45
CA ASP A 551 28.45 8.79 10.83
C ASP A 551 27.93 9.76 11.89
N LEU A 552 28.51 9.68 13.09
CA LEU A 552 28.14 10.56 14.21
C LEU A 552 28.38 12.04 13.89
N ARG A 553 29.35 12.35 13.03
CA ARG A 553 29.64 13.73 12.61
C ARG A 553 28.57 14.27 11.67
N SER A 554 27.74 13.40 11.10
CA SER A 554 26.63 13.71 10.21
C SER A 554 25.24 13.60 10.90
N CYS A 555 25.21 13.35 12.22
CA CYS A 555 23.95 13.27 12.99
C CYS A 555 23.06 14.52 12.86
N PHE A 556 21.76 14.36 13.08
CA PHE A 556 20.75 15.42 13.03
C PHE A 556 20.56 16.05 11.64
N THR A 557 20.82 15.26 10.60
CA THR A 557 20.60 15.62 9.20
C THR A 557 19.38 14.85 8.67
N LYS A 558 18.58 15.49 7.84
CA LYS A 558 17.44 14.87 7.15
C LYS A 558 17.94 14.01 5.97
N SER A 559 17.05 13.22 5.40
CA SER A 559 17.33 12.34 4.25
C SER A 559 17.75 13.06 2.97
N ASP A 560 17.41 14.34 2.83
CA ASP A 560 17.82 15.23 1.74
C ASP A 560 19.21 15.87 1.98
N GLY A 561 19.85 15.57 3.11
CA GLY A 561 21.13 16.17 3.50
C GLY A 561 20.98 17.50 4.23
N GLU A 562 19.75 18.02 4.41
CA GLU A 562 19.52 19.29 5.09
C GLU A 562 19.56 19.13 6.62
N PRO A 563 20.14 20.09 7.37
CA PRO A 563 20.20 20.03 8.82
C PRO A 563 18.81 20.15 9.45
N ASN A 564 18.53 19.34 10.48
CA ASN A 564 17.33 19.53 11.30
C ASN A 564 17.58 20.54 12.44
N GLN A 565 16.53 20.88 13.19
CA GLN A 565 16.59 21.91 14.24
C GLN A 565 17.64 21.63 15.35
N ALA A 566 17.96 20.36 15.61
CA ALA A 566 18.95 19.96 16.61
C ALA A 566 20.39 20.03 16.11
N ARG A 567 20.62 20.06 14.78
CA ARG A 567 21.96 20.02 14.18
C ARG A 567 22.86 21.15 14.69
N LYS A 568 22.34 22.37 14.72
CA LYS A 568 23.11 23.54 15.15
C LYS A 568 23.63 23.40 16.58
N VAL A 569 22.78 22.89 17.48
CA VAL A 569 23.14 22.66 18.89
C VAL A 569 24.23 21.60 19.00
N PHE A 570 24.10 20.50 18.25
CA PHE A 570 25.08 19.44 18.23
C PHE A 570 26.44 19.90 17.67
N GLU A 571 26.46 20.65 16.57
CA GLU A 571 27.69 21.23 16.00
C GLU A 571 28.37 22.22 16.93
N ASP A 572 27.60 23.05 17.63
CA ASP A 572 28.15 23.97 18.63
C ASP A 572 28.84 23.21 19.77
N HIS A 573 28.29 22.06 20.18
CA HIS A 573 28.90 21.20 21.20
C HIS A 573 30.16 20.49 20.69
N LEU A 574 30.17 20.02 19.44
CA LEU A 574 31.37 19.47 18.79
C LEU A 574 32.49 20.53 18.72
N LYS A 575 32.19 21.74 18.24
CA LYS A 575 33.17 22.84 18.12
C LYS A 575 33.74 23.28 19.46
N LYS A 576 32.94 23.21 20.53
CA LYS A 576 33.35 23.50 21.91
C LYS A 576 34.11 22.36 22.59
N GLY A 577 34.32 21.22 21.90
CA GLY A 577 34.97 20.04 22.48
C GLY A 577 34.15 19.37 23.58
N GLN A 578 32.84 19.65 23.65
CA GLN A 578 31.93 19.03 24.63
C GLN A 578 31.43 17.66 24.17
N ILE A 579 31.61 17.33 22.89
CA ILE A 579 31.39 16.02 22.30
C ILE A 579 32.70 15.67 21.59
N ASP A 580 33.31 14.56 21.96
CA ASP A 580 34.60 14.10 21.41
C ASP A 580 34.38 12.87 20.51
N ILE A 581 34.75 13.00 19.23
CA ILE A 581 34.62 11.93 18.22
C ILE A 581 35.94 11.82 17.47
N LYS A 582 36.83 10.96 17.96
CA LYS A 582 38.14 10.66 17.39
C LYS A 582 38.06 9.59 16.31
N GLY A 583 37.33 8.51 16.56
CA GLY A 583 37.16 7.41 15.60
C GLY A 583 35.88 6.61 15.83
N THR A 584 35.31 6.06 14.77
CA THR A 584 34.03 5.35 14.82
C THR A 584 34.09 4.01 14.10
N LEU A 585 33.68 2.93 14.76
CA LEU A 585 33.31 1.68 14.11
C LEU A 585 31.87 1.81 13.57
N ARG A 586 31.75 1.95 12.26
CA ARG A 586 30.48 2.15 11.54
C ARG A 586 30.03 0.84 10.93
N ILE A 587 28.93 0.27 11.40
CA ILE A 587 28.40 -1.02 10.93
C ILE A 587 27.17 -0.76 10.07
N HIS A 588 27.25 -1.08 8.79
CA HIS A 588 26.17 -0.93 7.82
C HIS A 588 25.60 -2.30 7.52
N VAL A 589 24.40 -2.59 8.04
CA VAL A 589 23.69 -3.84 7.77
C VAL A 589 22.67 -3.57 6.68
N VAL A 590 22.85 -4.14 5.49
CA VAL A 590 21.95 -3.94 4.34
C VAL A 590 21.62 -5.29 3.72
N PHE A 591 20.41 -5.78 3.94
CA PHE A 591 19.92 -7.03 3.36
C PHE A 591 18.90 -6.76 2.24
N PRO A 592 18.94 -7.52 1.11
CA PRO A 592 19.92 -8.57 0.81
C PRO A 592 21.29 -8.03 0.39
N GLY A 593 21.39 -6.76 -0.02
CA GLY A 593 22.62 -6.08 -0.41
C GLY A 593 22.37 -4.94 -1.40
N VAL A 594 23.42 -4.50 -2.08
CA VAL A 594 23.35 -3.44 -3.13
C VAL A 594 23.52 -4.09 -4.51
N GLY A 595 22.68 -3.67 -5.46
CA GLY A 595 22.69 -4.14 -6.85
C GLY A 595 23.83 -3.51 -7.64
N LYS A 596 24.43 -4.29 -8.56
CA LYS A 596 25.48 -3.87 -9.52
C LYS A 596 26.83 -3.43 -8.92
N SER A 597 26.95 -3.26 -7.61
CA SER A 597 28.21 -3.04 -6.89
C SER A 597 28.16 -3.72 -5.52
N THR A 598 29.27 -4.32 -5.07
CA THR A 598 29.39 -4.80 -3.69
C THR A 598 30.10 -3.70 -2.89
N PRO A 599 29.42 -3.01 -1.96
CA PRO A 599 30.08 -2.03 -1.09
C PRO A 599 31.20 -2.73 -0.33
N GLN A 600 32.34 -2.06 -0.24
CA GLN A 600 33.52 -2.62 0.40
C GLN A 600 33.64 -2.07 1.81
N ASN A 601 34.15 -2.91 2.71
CA ASN A 601 34.59 -2.45 4.01
C ASN A 601 35.78 -1.51 3.80
N GLU A 602 35.81 -0.38 4.49
CA GLU A 602 36.77 0.69 4.24
C GLU A 602 37.32 1.23 5.57
N VAL A 603 38.58 1.67 5.53
CA VAL A 603 39.18 2.47 6.61
C VAL A 603 39.25 3.91 6.11
N GLU A 604 38.48 4.79 6.75
CA GLU A 604 38.36 6.21 6.41
C GLU A 604 39.05 7.05 7.50
N GLY A 605 40.38 7.17 7.42
CA GLY A 605 41.16 7.84 8.47
C GLY A 605 41.10 7.07 9.79
N GLU A 606 40.48 7.66 10.81
CA GLU A 606 40.28 7.03 12.14
C GLU A 606 38.97 6.23 12.25
N ASP A 607 38.14 6.25 11.21
CA ASP A 607 36.89 5.51 11.16
C ASP A 607 37.05 4.18 10.41
N LEU A 608 36.27 3.18 10.83
CA LEU A 608 36.21 1.86 10.22
C LEU A 608 34.78 1.59 9.77
N LEU A 609 34.54 1.54 8.46
CA LEU A 609 33.26 1.22 7.86
C LEU A 609 33.20 -0.28 7.52
N ILE A 610 32.27 -0.99 8.14
CA ILE A 610 31.98 -2.41 7.92
C ILE A 610 30.62 -2.54 7.26
N TYR A 611 30.59 -3.16 6.09
CA TYR A 611 29.36 -3.44 5.37
C TYR A 611 28.98 -4.92 5.48
N ILE A 612 27.72 -5.19 5.83
CA ILE A 612 27.17 -6.51 6.11
C ILE A 612 25.95 -6.74 5.24
N ASP A 613 26.00 -7.76 4.38
CA ASP A 613 24.95 -8.19 3.46
C ASP A 613 24.70 -9.69 3.56
N ILE A 614 23.83 -10.24 2.70
CA ILE A 614 23.47 -11.66 2.75
C ILE A 614 24.67 -12.61 2.56
N LYS A 615 25.74 -12.16 1.89
CA LYS A 615 26.94 -12.97 1.58
C LYS A 615 27.82 -13.11 2.83
N ASN A 616 27.93 -12.07 3.64
CA ASN A 616 28.80 -12.04 4.83
C ASN A 616 28.07 -11.96 6.17
N MET A 617 26.72 -11.99 6.22
CA MET A 617 25.93 -11.94 7.46
C MET A 617 26.29 -13.00 8.50
N HIS A 618 26.95 -14.09 8.11
CA HIS A 618 27.45 -15.12 9.03
C HIS A 618 28.52 -14.59 10.00
N THR A 619 29.15 -13.46 9.68
CA THR A 619 30.11 -12.78 10.57
C THR A 619 29.42 -11.98 11.67
N LEU A 620 28.21 -11.46 11.43
CA LEU A 620 27.38 -10.79 12.43
C LEU A 620 26.57 -11.80 13.25
N PHE A 621 25.93 -12.74 12.56
CA PHE A 621 25.14 -13.82 13.15
C PHE A 621 26.01 -15.09 13.28
N ASP A 622 27.12 -14.95 14.01
CA ASP A 622 28.10 -16.01 14.20
C ASP A 622 27.50 -17.13 15.07
N GLU A 623 27.38 -18.33 14.49
CA GLU A 623 26.86 -19.52 15.15
C GLU A 623 27.90 -20.21 16.04
N THR A 624 29.17 -19.82 15.97
CA THR A 624 30.26 -20.41 16.77
C THR A 624 30.27 -19.90 18.21
N ILE A 625 29.62 -18.78 18.49
CA ILE A 625 29.43 -18.27 19.86
C ILE A 625 28.24 -19.01 20.48
N GLU A 626 28.51 -19.89 21.46
CA GLU A 626 27.51 -20.79 22.07
C GLU A 626 26.26 -20.07 22.57
N SER A 627 26.44 -18.90 23.20
CA SER A 627 25.32 -18.06 23.65
C SER A 627 24.48 -17.58 22.46
N GLY A 628 23.22 -18.00 22.43
CA GLY A 628 22.25 -17.61 21.38
C GLY A 628 22.48 -18.24 20.00
N ALA A 629 23.30 -19.29 19.87
CA ALA A 629 23.62 -19.90 18.57
C ALA A 629 22.38 -20.38 17.78
N LYS A 630 21.38 -20.94 18.47
CA LYS A 630 20.11 -21.35 17.87
C LYS A 630 19.36 -20.14 17.29
N ASP A 631 19.31 -19.04 18.03
CA ASP A 631 18.63 -17.82 17.60
C ASP A 631 19.29 -17.24 16.36
N MET A 632 20.62 -17.23 16.29
CA MET A 632 21.36 -16.76 15.11
C MET A 632 21.08 -17.59 13.86
N ARG A 633 20.96 -18.91 14.02
CA ARG A 633 20.60 -19.82 12.92
C ARG A 633 19.20 -19.48 12.39
N THR A 634 18.25 -19.28 13.29
CA THR A 634 16.87 -18.91 12.94
C THR A 634 16.82 -17.55 12.25
N ILE A 635 17.51 -16.53 12.77
CA ILE A 635 17.58 -15.19 12.17
C ILE A 635 18.16 -15.24 10.76
N LYS A 636 19.26 -15.97 10.54
CA LYS A 636 19.86 -16.12 9.20
C LYS A 636 18.94 -16.80 8.21
N LYS A 637 18.26 -17.87 8.63
CA LYS A 637 17.28 -18.56 7.77
C LYS A 637 16.14 -17.62 7.39
N MET A 638 15.63 -16.84 8.34
CA MET A 638 14.57 -15.87 8.13
C MET A 638 15.00 -14.74 7.18
N ILE A 639 16.19 -14.15 7.37
CA ILE A 639 16.71 -13.10 6.47
C ILE A 639 16.90 -13.62 5.04
N ARG A 640 17.29 -14.89 4.88
CA ARG A 640 17.36 -15.55 3.55
C ARG A 640 16.00 -15.87 2.94
N TYR A 641 14.99 -16.02 3.79
CA TYR A 641 13.63 -16.33 3.36
C TYR A 641 12.87 -15.08 2.91
N MET A 642 13.17 -13.94 3.54
CA MET A 642 12.77 -12.61 3.07
C MET A 642 13.40 -12.27 1.73
#